data_AF-A0A4U0P3T0-F1
#
_entry.id   AF-A0A4U0P3T0-F1
#
_cell.length_a   1.000
_cell.length_b   1.000
_cell.length_c   1.000
_cell.angle_alpha   90.00
_cell.angle_beta   90.00
_cell.angle_gamma   90.00
#
_symmetry.space_group_name_H-M   'P 1'
#
loop_
_entity.id
_entity.type
_entity.pdbx_description
1 polymer ?
#
loop_
_entity_poly.entity_id
_entity_poly.type
_entity_poly.pdbx_seq_one_letter_code
_entity_poly.pdbx_strand_id
1 'polypeptide(L)'
;MKKYILHTLLVLAVCTKLLIAQPNNIVPVSPEAAALTKMVNYPINLNTGLPDISIPFYEINVGGLKLPIALEYHAGGFKINEQSTRSGMGWSLSSDLQIARTVNGLDDFFSGGHSGYINNSLIRAFYPNPTNCPGCDFPFSNQYHMYQLASGWNDGAPDRFSYKLLGKSGSFYFQKNDTGTGYTIVPVPFDNIKIQYNDGAFIITDTDGTIYYFGDPGPGEPLTKGIEMSDVDEPHGGGGVRSAWKCRRIVSSNGTDEVTFSYTAKTVARYRTYHDLIEYYYNDDPCSLEPGNHFTSGTSPMNNPLWNYQDLTANIPFYKISSPKYMVSPAGASKAYFHVPHLNSGDEVVDRIYEKNEGTGVQGTNVAGLSVSDISFRGGKVQFSGGDKLNYIRVLDQNNTEVKSLHLFHSYTAPYYVEAAKFYNGTNFQGTMYLDSLHVRNGTDTYERYALYYTNKFCYGNHLKGHDAWGYPNASTEDIDYVNVDENVPVSLPTISFELARFYRDIYGWCNNFAVNIPFKIGDDDWAEAPDENAMKRGVLRRIVYPTGGITDFDFEANRYTEEFRRVDPIPSYGIHSFLPQLSGGLRIRAINHYDADGTHQGQRYYRYGMYEEGTGLLMHRPVRETQNGRFHYSATSYEQKVAYLQGSMIPPFPCETAECLAVLATETKTTYRPASALSYNYSDGAPIYYQKVTEYRQDQEQTGRTVHEYFPPDHFYDPLDVPMYASARIPETNIPYIRTGGLMGLQKSVTAYRGRGQGVPGYERVSKTEYEYQRYLRPEQIRVVYSFTRVLYVIAEGYYTGTMENIYSAWFDPSPNYVYGQYGIASARVLAQQGNRDGVRGSGQPADGQPVQLCQLALSAAHEHQHHGQQGPDNPEDNQICLSFYWHTGVCRHGRGQQD
;
A
#
# COMPACT_ATOMS: atom_id res chain seq x y z
N MET A 1 -61.61 4.62 37.99
CA MET A 1 -60.27 5.20 38.21
C MET A 1 -59.27 4.23 37.59
N LYS A 2 -58.92 4.15 36.30
CA LYS A 2 -58.65 5.07 35.18
C LYS A 2 -57.59 6.15 35.46
N LYS A 3 -56.41 5.95 34.83
CA LYS A 3 -55.17 6.78 34.72
C LYS A 3 -54.37 6.78 36.04
N TYR A 4 -53.12 6.32 36.16
CA TYR A 4 -51.91 6.46 35.33
C TYR A 4 -50.92 5.32 35.63
N ILE A 5 -50.73 4.35 34.72
CA ILE A 5 -49.58 3.41 34.73
C ILE A 5 -49.17 3.21 33.27
N LEU A 6 -48.36 4.12 32.77
CA LEU A 6 -47.58 4.05 31.53
C LEU A 6 -46.72 5.32 31.57
N HIS A 7 -45.43 5.25 31.23
CA HIS A 7 -44.39 6.32 31.24
C HIS A 7 -43.29 6.21 32.32
N THR A 8 -42.72 5.02 32.53
CA THR A 8 -41.37 4.88 33.12
C THR A 8 -40.69 3.61 32.60
N LEU A 9 -40.57 3.51 31.28
CA LEU A 9 -39.78 2.47 30.60
C LEU A 9 -39.42 2.96 29.20
N LEU A 10 -38.73 4.10 29.13
CA LEU A 10 -37.99 4.56 27.97
C LEU A 10 -36.89 5.48 28.49
N VAL A 11 -35.71 5.45 27.86
CA VAL A 11 -34.47 6.16 28.24
C VAL A 11 -33.58 5.40 29.24
N LEU A 12 -33.03 4.26 28.78
CA LEU A 12 -31.66 3.88 29.13
C LEU A 12 -31.05 3.09 27.98
N ALA A 13 -30.78 3.80 26.89
CA ALA A 13 -29.93 3.34 25.80
C ALA A 13 -29.06 4.53 25.39
N VAL A 14 -28.19 4.97 26.31
CA VAL A 14 -27.06 5.81 25.95
C VAL A 14 -26.06 4.86 25.29
N CYS A 15 -26.20 4.65 23.99
CA CYS A 15 -25.09 4.16 23.19
C CYS A 15 -23.98 5.19 23.32
N THR A 16 -22.97 4.90 24.13
CA THR A 16 -21.67 5.56 24.05
C THR A 16 -21.09 5.25 22.67
N LYS A 17 -21.43 6.07 21.67
CA LYS A 17 -20.68 6.10 20.43
C LYS A 17 -19.32 6.71 20.74
N LEU A 18 -18.38 5.86 21.14
CA LEU A 18 -16.96 6.18 21.04
C LEU A 18 -16.70 6.56 19.57
N LEU A 19 -16.27 7.79 19.33
CA LEU A 19 -15.73 8.17 18.02
C LEU A 19 -14.46 7.33 17.80
N ILE A 20 -14.54 6.40 16.85
CA ILE A 20 -13.37 5.66 16.39
C ILE A 20 -12.58 6.64 15.51
N ALA A 21 -11.43 7.08 16.00
CA ALA A 21 -10.45 7.87 15.25
C ALA A 21 -10.19 7.21 13.89
N GLN A 22 -10.20 7.97 12.78
CA GLN A 22 -10.11 7.46 11.40
C GLN A 22 -9.31 6.15 11.30
N PRO A 23 -9.95 4.97 11.36
CA PRO A 23 -9.26 3.77 10.96
C PRO A 23 -9.12 3.87 9.44
N ASN A 24 -7.90 3.75 8.93
CA ASN A 24 -7.68 3.61 7.50
C ASN A 24 -8.28 2.26 7.06
N ASN A 25 -9.59 2.26 6.74
CA ASN A 25 -10.29 1.08 6.27
C ASN A 25 -9.77 0.77 4.86
N ILE A 26 -9.13 -0.38 4.70
CA ILE A 26 -8.65 -0.84 3.41
C ILE A 26 -9.89 -1.16 2.56
N VAL A 27 -10.13 -0.39 1.49
CA VAL A 27 -11.16 -0.71 0.51
C VAL A 27 -10.62 -1.82 -0.41
N PRO A 28 -11.15 -3.05 -0.35
CA PRO A 28 -10.72 -4.12 -1.22
C PRO A 28 -11.11 -3.83 -2.67
N VAL A 29 -10.29 -4.33 -3.59
CA VAL A 29 -10.50 -4.26 -5.04
C VAL A 29 -10.50 -5.68 -5.62
N SER A 30 -10.93 -5.83 -6.89
CA SER A 30 -10.92 -7.13 -7.55
C SER A 30 -9.50 -7.71 -7.64
N PRO A 31 -9.34 -9.04 -7.72
CA PRO A 31 -8.02 -9.65 -7.88
C PRO A 31 -7.24 -9.12 -9.09
N GLU A 32 -7.93 -8.79 -10.19
CA GLU A 32 -7.34 -8.19 -11.38
C GLU A 32 -6.82 -6.76 -11.11
N ALA A 33 -7.61 -5.93 -10.43
CA ALA A 33 -7.21 -4.57 -10.06
C ALA A 33 -6.05 -4.56 -9.04
N ALA A 34 -6.04 -5.51 -8.11
CA ALA A 34 -4.94 -5.70 -7.16
C ALA A 34 -3.65 -6.16 -7.84
N ALA A 35 -3.74 -7.10 -8.79
CA ALA A 35 -2.59 -7.54 -9.58
C ALA A 35 -1.97 -6.38 -10.39
N LEU A 36 -2.80 -5.54 -11.01
CA LEU A 36 -2.32 -4.31 -11.65
C LEU A 36 -1.59 -3.41 -10.65
N THR A 37 -2.23 -3.12 -9.52
CA THR A 37 -1.69 -2.20 -8.51
C THR A 37 -0.36 -2.72 -7.94
N LYS A 38 -0.23 -4.05 -7.76
CA LYS A 38 1.03 -4.72 -7.42
C LYS A 38 2.10 -4.51 -8.48
N MET A 39 1.78 -4.67 -9.76
CA MET A 39 2.76 -4.44 -10.86
C MET A 39 3.21 -2.99 -10.95
N VAL A 40 2.35 -2.02 -10.64
CA VAL A 40 2.69 -0.59 -10.62
C VAL A 40 3.59 -0.25 -9.43
N ASN A 41 3.24 -0.72 -8.22
CA ASN A 41 3.95 -0.35 -6.99
C ASN A 41 5.20 -1.21 -6.72
N TYR A 42 5.19 -2.46 -7.17
CA TYR A 42 6.30 -3.42 -7.07
C TYR A 42 6.65 -3.89 -8.49
N PRO A 43 7.27 -3.03 -9.31
CA PRO A 43 7.53 -3.34 -10.71
C PRO A 43 8.53 -4.49 -10.89
N ILE A 44 8.37 -5.22 -11.99
CA ILE A 44 9.28 -6.29 -12.40
C ILE A 44 10.59 -5.66 -12.88
N ASN A 45 11.63 -5.76 -12.07
CA ASN A 45 12.96 -5.23 -12.37
C ASN A 45 14.01 -5.95 -11.51
N LEU A 46 15.26 -6.02 -12.00
CA LEU A 46 16.37 -6.59 -11.25
C LEU A 46 16.63 -5.83 -9.94
N ASN A 47 16.46 -4.50 -9.91
CA ASN A 47 16.64 -3.71 -8.68
C ASN A 47 15.61 -4.04 -7.59
N THR A 48 14.48 -4.65 -7.93
CA THR A 48 13.49 -5.16 -6.97
C THR A 48 13.60 -6.69 -6.81
N GLY A 49 14.59 -7.31 -7.46
CA GLY A 49 14.85 -8.76 -7.39
C GLY A 49 13.92 -9.60 -8.26
N LEU A 50 13.15 -9.01 -9.17
CA LEU A 50 12.13 -9.71 -9.95
C LEU A 50 12.57 -9.96 -11.39
N PRO A 51 12.46 -11.20 -11.90
CA PRO A 51 12.66 -11.53 -13.30
C PRO A 51 11.38 -11.29 -14.11
N ASP A 52 11.55 -10.97 -15.40
CA ASP A 52 10.44 -10.95 -16.36
C ASP A 52 10.07 -12.38 -16.79
N ILE A 53 8.88 -12.81 -16.39
CA ILE A 53 8.32 -14.14 -16.69
C ILE A 53 6.98 -13.92 -17.40
N SER A 54 6.95 -14.24 -18.69
CA SER A 54 5.74 -14.12 -19.50
C SER A 54 5.58 -15.29 -20.48
N ILE A 55 4.33 -15.59 -20.82
CA ILE A 55 3.95 -16.55 -21.88
C ILE A 55 3.16 -15.77 -22.93
N PRO A 56 3.81 -15.28 -24.00
CA PRO A 56 3.14 -14.60 -25.08
C PRO A 56 2.31 -15.58 -25.93
N PHE A 57 1.13 -15.16 -26.36
CA PHE A 57 0.24 -16.00 -27.18
C PHE A 57 -0.08 -15.39 -28.55
N TYR A 58 -0.46 -14.12 -28.56
CA TYR A 58 -0.87 -13.39 -29.77
C TYR A 58 -0.59 -11.89 -29.59
N GLU A 59 -0.42 -11.15 -30.68
CA GLU A 59 -0.30 -9.69 -30.65
C GLU A 59 -1.26 -9.10 -31.68
N ILE A 60 -2.21 -8.29 -31.20
CA ILE A 60 -3.11 -7.54 -32.06
C ILE A 60 -2.31 -6.38 -32.65
N ASN A 61 -2.16 -6.39 -33.98
CA ASN A 61 -1.44 -5.39 -34.74
C ASN A 61 -2.42 -4.68 -35.70
N VAL A 62 -2.77 -3.43 -35.39
CA VAL A 62 -3.75 -2.65 -36.16
C VAL A 62 -3.29 -1.21 -36.29
N GLY A 63 -2.95 -0.81 -37.51
CA GLY A 63 -2.32 0.49 -37.76
C GLY A 63 -1.00 0.60 -36.98
N GLY A 64 -0.89 1.63 -36.15
CA GLY A 64 0.24 1.82 -35.22
C GLY A 64 0.08 1.16 -33.85
N LEU A 65 -1.07 0.54 -33.56
CA LEU A 65 -1.36 -0.06 -32.25
C LEU A 65 -0.84 -1.50 -32.18
N LYS A 66 -0.10 -1.80 -31.10
CA LYS A 66 0.36 -3.15 -30.74
C LYS A 66 -0.15 -3.52 -29.35
N LEU A 67 -1.08 -4.46 -29.30
CA LEU A 67 -1.65 -4.94 -28.05
C LEU A 67 -1.28 -6.43 -27.87
N PRO A 68 -0.28 -6.73 -27.01
CA PRO A 68 0.08 -8.11 -26.71
C PRO A 68 -1.01 -8.79 -25.87
N ILE A 69 -1.31 -10.03 -26.23
CA ILE A 69 -2.08 -10.99 -25.44
C ILE A 69 -1.09 -12.01 -24.89
N ALA A 70 -0.69 -11.78 -23.64
CA ALA A 70 0.28 -12.58 -22.92
C ALA A 70 -0.20 -12.81 -21.47
N LEU A 71 0.26 -13.92 -20.89
CA LEU A 71 0.18 -14.14 -19.45
C LEU A 71 1.47 -13.63 -18.82
N GLU A 72 1.35 -12.78 -17.81
CA GLU A 72 2.46 -12.15 -17.08
C GLU A 72 2.46 -12.67 -15.63
N TYR A 73 3.62 -13.09 -15.12
CA TYR A 73 3.77 -13.61 -13.76
C TYR A 73 4.54 -12.65 -12.85
N HIS A 74 4.00 -12.37 -11.67
CA HIS A 74 4.68 -11.56 -10.65
C HIS A 74 5.28 -12.46 -9.56
N ALA A 75 6.60 -12.48 -9.47
CA ALA A 75 7.35 -13.42 -8.64
C ALA A 75 7.76 -12.90 -7.25
N GLY A 76 7.23 -11.76 -6.80
CA GLY A 76 7.63 -11.12 -5.53
C GLY A 76 7.13 -11.79 -4.25
N GLY A 77 6.57 -13.00 -4.35
CA GLY A 77 5.82 -13.68 -3.29
C GLY A 77 4.38 -13.14 -3.19
N PHE A 78 3.63 -13.68 -2.23
CA PHE A 78 2.21 -13.37 -2.02
C PHE A 78 1.94 -13.01 -0.57
N LYS A 79 1.16 -11.94 -0.34
CA LYS A 79 0.64 -11.64 1.00
C LYS A 79 -0.45 -12.64 1.39
N ILE A 80 -0.66 -12.86 2.69
CA ILE A 80 -1.60 -13.88 3.18
C ILE A 80 -3.02 -13.73 2.61
N ASN A 81 -3.47 -12.49 2.38
CA ASN A 81 -4.81 -12.18 1.90
C ASN A 81 -4.89 -11.90 0.39
N GLU A 82 -3.81 -12.11 -0.36
CA GLU A 82 -3.81 -11.96 -1.81
C GLU A 82 -4.64 -13.07 -2.47
N GLN A 83 -5.45 -12.71 -3.48
CA GLN A 83 -6.28 -13.67 -4.21
C GLN A 83 -5.78 -13.87 -5.64
N SER A 84 -5.96 -15.08 -6.16
CA SER A 84 -5.66 -15.39 -7.56
C SER A 84 -6.56 -14.62 -8.52
N THR A 85 -6.00 -14.08 -9.61
CA THR A 85 -6.80 -13.59 -10.74
C THR A 85 -7.51 -14.75 -11.44
N ARG A 86 -8.41 -14.45 -12.40
CA ARG A 86 -9.02 -15.49 -13.25
C ARG A 86 -8.01 -16.32 -14.07
N SER A 87 -6.76 -15.87 -14.17
CA SER A 87 -5.68 -16.59 -14.85
C SER A 87 -4.92 -17.55 -13.93
N GLY A 88 -5.03 -17.41 -12.60
CA GLY A 88 -4.33 -18.22 -11.60
C GLY A 88 -3.41 -17.37 -10.70
N MET A 89 -2.95 -17.94 -9.59
CA MET A 89 -2.13 -17.26 -8.58
C MET A 89 -0.84 -16.69 -9.19
N GLY A 90 -0.61 -15.39 -9.00
CA GLY A 90 0.52 -14.64 -9.54
C GLY A 90 0.49 -14.35 -11.04
N TRP A 91 -0.45 -14.93 -11.79
CA TRP A 91 -0.61 -14.67 -13.23
C TRP A 91 -1.64 -13.57 -13.49
N SER A 92 -1.41 -12.75 -14.50
CA SER A 92 -2.36 -11.75 -15.00
C SER A 92 -2.32 -11.67 -16.53
N LEU A 93 -3.34 -11.07 -17.16
CA LEU A 93 -3.36 -10.83 -18.60
C LEU A 93 -2.77 -9.47 -18.93
N SER A 94 -1.85 -9.42 -19.89
CA SER A 94 -1.28 -8.16 -20.40
C SER A 94 -2.34 -7.23 -21.00
N SER A 95 -3.44 -7.81 -21.51
CA SER A 95 -4.52 -7.10 -22.22
C SER A 95 -5.63 -6.55 -21.32
N ASP A 96 -5.55 -6.73 -19.99
CA ASP A 96 -6.51 -6.16 -19.04
C ASP A 96 -6.11 -4.72 -18.67
N LEU A 97 -6.24 -3.81 -19.64
CA LEU A 97 -5.97 -2.39 -19.45
C LEU A 97 -7.07 -1.76 -18.58
N GLN A 98 -6.67 -1.13 -17.49
CA GLN A 98 -7.60 -0.52 -16.54
C GLN A 98 -6.92 0.56 -15.70
N ILE A 99 -7.74 1.32 -14.98
CA ILE A 99 -7.35 2.19 -13.87
C ILE A 99 -7.89 1.55 -12.59
N ALA A 100 -7.05 1.27 -11.61
CA ALA A 100 -7.40 0.74 -10.30
C ALA A 100 -7.17 1.80 -9.22
N ARG A 101 -8.08 1.89 -8.24
CA ARG A 101 -8.05 2.91 -7.19
C ARG A 101 -7.65 2.32 -5.85
N THR A 102 -6.71 2.97 -5.17
CA THR A 102 -6.46 2.78 -3.74
C THR A 102 -7.08 3.96 -3.01
N VAL A 103 -8.08 3.70 -2.16
CA VAL A 103 -8.73 4.73 -1.35
C VAL A 103 -7.87 5.06 -0.14
N ASN A 104 -7.65 6.35 0.14
CA ASN A 104 -6.95 6.87 1.30
C ASN A 104 -7.89 7.81 2.05
N GLY A 105 -8.46 7.36 3.18
CA GLY A 105 -9.44 8.18 3.89
C GLY A 105 -10.86 7.93 3.36
N LEU A 106 -11.51 8.96 2.82
CA LEU A 106 -12.84 8.85 2.23
C LEU A 106 -12.75 8.66 0.71
N ASP A 107 -13.86 8.33 0.07
CA ASP A 107 -13.92 8.35 -1.38
C ASP A 107 -13.76 9.81 -1.87
N ASP A 108 -12.70 10.10 -2.63
CA ASP A 108 -12.45 11.40 -3.28
C ASP A 108 -13.68 12.05 -3.94
N PHE A 109 -14.59 11.25 -4.52
CA PHE A 109 -15.79 11.70 -5.24
C PHE A 109 -17.00 11.90 -4.34
N PHE A 110 -16.94 11.54 -3.06
CA PHE A 110 -18.08 11.57 -2.15
C PHE A 110 -18.58 13.00 -1.90
N SER A 111 -19.91 13.18 -1.96
CA SER A 111 -20.60 14.47 -1.79
C SER A 111 -21.97 14.32 -1.10
N GLY A 112 -22.03 13.66 0.06
CA GLY A 112 -23.27 13.28 0.76
C GLY A 112 -23.26 13.65 2.25
N GLY A 113 -23.18 14.94 2.57
CA GLY A 113 -23.06 15.44 3.95
C GLY A 113 -21.65 15.35 4.55
N HIS A 114 -20.76 14.61 3.90
CA HIS A 114 -19.31 14.62 4.10
C HIS A 114 -18.66 15.03 2.76
N SER A 115 -17.43 15.54 2.79
CA SER A 115 -16.71 15.99 1.58
C SER A 115 -15.48 15.11 1.33
N GLY A 116 -15.52 14.31 0.25
CA GLY A 116 -14.33 13.66 -0.29
C GLY A 116 -13.29 14.69 -0.75
N TYR A 117 -12.05 14.25 -0.98
CA TYR A 117 -10.91 15.15 -1.25
C TYR A 117 -11.19 16.18 -2.37
N ILE A 118 -11.83 15.75 -3.46
CA ILE A 118 -12.15 16.62 -4.60
C ILE A 118 -13.18 17.69 -4.21
N ASN A 119 -14.16 17.32 -3.40
CA ASN A 119 -15.27 18.19 -2.99
C ASN A 119 -14.94 19.02 -1.74
N ASN A 120 -13.83 18.72 -1.05
CA ASN A 120 -13.38 19.47 0.10
C ASN A 120 -12.76 20.82 -0.32
N SER A 121 -13.52 21.90 -0.16
CA SER A 121 -13.08 23.27 -0.47
C SER A 121 -11.99 23.81 0.47
N LEU A 122 -11.73 23.14 1.60
CA LEU A 122 -10.64 23.51 2.49
C LEU A 122 -9.27 23.14 1.89
N ILE A 123 -9.21 22.10 1.04
CA ILE A 123 -7.95 21.65 0.42
C ILE A 123 -7.61 22.54 -0.77
N ARG A 124 -6.45 23.20 -0.70
CA ARG A 124 -5.88 24.08 -1.73
C ARG A 124 -4.55 23.51 -2.25
N ALA A 125 -4.03 24.04 -3.35
CA ALA A 125 -2.70 23.68 -3.90
C ALA A 125 -1.60 23.79 -2.84
N PHE A 126 -0.67 22.83 -2.76
CA PHE A 126 0.45 22.86 -1.81
C PHE A 126 1.74 23.30 -2.48
N TYR A 127 2.47 24.20 -1.83
CA TYR A 127 3.80 24.66 -2.24
C TYR A 127 4.77 24.45 -1.06
N PRO A 128 5.89 23.75 -1.25
CA PRO A 128 6.90 23.57 -0.20
C PRO A 128 7.47 24.89 0.33
N ASN A 129 7.53 25.91 -0.52
CA ASN A 129 7.91 27.27 -0.13
C ASN A 129 6.66 28.17 0.00
N PRO A 130 6.28 28.60 1.22
CA PRO A 130 5.09 29.41 1.47
C PRO A 130 5.10 30.77 0.74
N THR A 131 6.29 31.33 0.41
CA THR A 131 6.36 32.60 -0.33
C THR A 131 5.77 32.51 -1.73
N ASN A 132 5.69 31.30 -2.28
CA ASN A 132 5.15 31.06 -3.62
C ASN A 132 3.62 31.08 -3.65
N CYS A 133 2.97 31.04 -2.47
CA CYS A 133 1.52 31.07 -2.40
C CYS A 133 1.00 31.54 -1.02
N PRO A 134 0.95 32.87 -0.80
CA PRO A 134 0.49 33.46 0.47
C PRO A 134 -1.01 33.25 0.79
N GLY A 135 -1.79 32.71 -0.15
CA GLY A 135 -3.25 32.56 -0.05
C GLY A 135 -3.76 31.11 0.02
N CYS A 136 -2.88 30.11 -0.06
CA CYS A 136 -3.27 28.70 -0.03
C CYS A 136 -3.03 28.04 1.33
N ASP A 137 -2.88 28.79 2.42
CA ASP A 137 -2.81 28.21 3.76
C ASP A 137 -4.04 27.35 4.06
N PHE A 138 -3.80 26.17 4.64
CA PHE A 138 -4.88 25.36 5.18
C PHE A 138 -5.16 25.85 6.61
N PRO A 139 -6.40 26.22 6.97
CA PRO A 139 -6.68 26.87 8.24
C PRO A 139 -6.73 25.87 9.39
N PHE A 140 -5.56 25.46 9.89
CA PHE A 140 -5.43 24.72 11.16
C PHE A 140 -5.76 25.57 12.40
N SER A 141 -6.03 26.87 12.24
CA SER A 141 -6.38 27.77 13.34
C SER A 141 -7.80 27.53 13.89
N ASN A 142 -8.60 26.63 13.29
CA ASN A 142 -9.96 26.33 13.71
C ASN A 142 -10.11 24.86 14.12
N GLN A 143 -10.36 24.61 15.41
CA GLN A 143 -10.58 23.26 15.94
C GLN A 143 -11.74 22.53 15.28
N TYR A 144 -12.74 23.26 14.76
CA TYR A 144 -13.85 22.68 14.02
C TYR A 144 -13.39 21.95 12.75
N HIS A 145 -12.49 22.54 11.96
CA HIS A 145 -11.97 21.89 10.75
C HIS A 145 -11.13 20.65 11.09
N MET A 146 -10.41 20.70 12.21
CA MET A 146 -9.59 19.59 12.69
C MET A 146 -10.47 18.43 13.18
N TYR A 147 -11.58 18.74 13.85
CA TYR A 147 -12.63 17.78 14.19
C TYR A 147 -13.21 17.14 12.92
N GLN A 148 -13.61 17.94 11.93
CA GLN A 148 -14.19 17.44 10.68
C GLN A 148 -13.25 16.50 9.93
N LEU A 149 -11.95 16.81 9.88
CA LEU A 149 -10.94 15.89 9.35
C LEU A 149 -10.86 14.63 10.21
N ALA A 150 -10.56 14.74 11.51
CA ALA A 150 -10.32 13.59 12.38
C ALA A 150 -11.53 12.65 12.56
N SER A 151 -12.75 13.16 12.38
CA SER A 151 -13.99 12.39 12.43
C SER A 151 -14.44 11.85 11.06
N GLY A 152 -13.73 12.20 9.98
CA GLY A 152 -14.04 11.73 8.62
C GLY A 152 -15.18 12.48 7.93
N TRP A 153 -15.55 13.68 8.38
CA TRP A 153 -16.49 14.58 7.69
C TRP A 153 -15.90 15.25 6.47
N ASN A 154 -14.61 15.52 6.51
CA ASN A 154 -13.86 16.06 5.39
C ASN A 154 -12.63 15.21 5.17
N ASP A 155 -12.31 14.96 3.91
CA ASP A 155 -11.10 14.23 3.56
C ASP A 155 -9.93 15.16 3.31
N GLY A 156 -8.78 14.80 3.84
CA GLY A 156 -7.51 15.49 3.64
C GLY A 156 -6.50 14.70 2.81
N ALA A 157 -6.79 13.43 2.51
CA ALA A 157 -5.91 12.53 1.78
C ALA A 157 -6.47 12.24 0.38
N PRO A 158 -5.68 12.41 -0.70
CA PRO A 158 -6.12 12.09 -2.04
C PRO A 158 -6.04 10.58 -2.30
N ASP A 159 -6.96 10.06 -3.09
CA ASP A 159 -6.89 8.70 -3.58
C ASP A 159 -5.82 8.53 -4.66
N ARG A 160 -5.24 7.32 -4.70
CA ARG A 160 -4.24 6.96 -5.71
C ARG A 160 -4.88 6.14 -6.81
N PHE A 161 -4.75 6.58 -8.05
CA PHE A 161 -5.24 5.87 -9.23
C PHE A 161 -4.07 5.27 -10.01
N SER A 162 -3.95 3.94 -10.01
CA SER A 162 -2.91 3.20 -10.74
C SER A 162 -3.44 2.79 -12.11
N TYR A 163 -2.70 3.02 -13.19
CA TYR A 163 -3.14 2.76 -14.55
C TYR A 163 -2.17 1.88 -15.34
N LYS A 164 -2.70 1.14 -16.32
CA LYS A 164 -1.92 0.44 -17.36
C LYS A 164 -2.43 0.81 -18.75
N LEU A 165 -1.52 1.29 -19.59
CA LEU A 165 -1.67 1.55 -21.01
C LEU A 165 -0.84 0.53 -21.80
N LEU A 166 -0.73 0.73 -23.12
CA LEU A 166 0.20 -0.06 -23.95
C LEU A 166 1.63 0.36 -23.63
N GLY A 167 2.43 -0.56 -23.08
CA GLY A 167 3.85 -0.34 -22.78
C GLY A 167 4.15 0.72 -21.69
N LYS A 168 3.12 1.26 -21.03
CA LYS A 168 3.26 2.27 -19.98
C LYS A 168 2.32 1.96 -18.81
N SER A 169 2.77 2.26 -17.61
CA SER A 169 1.96 2.20 -16.40
C SER A 169 2.45 3.26 -15.41
N GLY A 170 1.62 3.58 -14.43
CA GLY A 170 1.96 4.58 -13.43
C GLY A 170 0.81 4.82 -12.48
N SER A 171 0.90 5.91 -11.73
CA SER A 171 -0.19 6.38 -10.88
C SER A 171 -0.51 7.84 -11.15
N PHE A 172 -1.69 8.31 -10.75
CA PHE A 172 -2.05 9.72 -10.77
C PHE A 172 -2.95 10.07 -9.58
N TYR A 173 -3.06 11.38 -9.32
CA TYR A 173 -3.83 11.96 -8.24
C TYR A 173 -4.58 13.20 -8.73
N PHE A 174 -5.64 13.56 -8.02
CA PHE A 174 -6.29 14.87 -8.17
C PHE A 174 -5.47 15.93 -7.42
N GLN A 175 -4.99 16.95 -8.13
CA GLN A 175 -4.28 18.09 -7.56
C GLN A 175 -5.21 19.29 -7.48
N LYS A 176 -5.48 19.79 -6.28
CA LYS A 176 -6.30 20.99 -6.04
C LYS A 176 -5.59 22.25 -6.52
N ASN A 177 -6.36 23.23 -7.00
CA ASN A 177 -5.86 24.55 -7.36
C ASN A 177 -5.80 25.49 -6.13
N ASP A 178 -5.30 26.72 -6.33
CA ASP A 178 -5.15 27.71 -5.26
C ASP A 178 -6.48 28.11 -4.60
N THR A 179 -7.62 28.04 -5.32
CA THR A 179 -8.95 28.41 -4.79
C THR A 179 -9.62 27.28 -4.01
N GLY A 180 -9.15 26.03 -4.15
CA GLY A 180 -9.78 24.85 -3.57
C GLY A 180 -11.09 24.41 -4.23
N THR A 181 -11.53 25.09 -5.29
CA THR A 181 -12.78 24.75 -6.01
C THR A 181 -12.54 24.01 -7.32
N GLY A 182 -11.31 24.01 -7.83
CA GLY A 182 -10.92 23.30 -9.04
C GLY A 182 -9.83 22.27 -8.77
N TYR A 183 -9.59 21.42 -9.76
CA TYR A 183 -8.51 20.45 -9.74
C TYR A 183 -7.93 20.23 -11.13
N THR A 184 -6.71 19.70 -11.16
CA THR A 184 -6.11 19.04 -12.32
C THR A 184 -5.79 17.59 -11.97
N ILE A 185 -5.54 16.74 -12.96
CA ILE A 185 -5.15 15.34 -12.73
C ILE A 185 -3.68 15.20 -13.10
N VAL A 186 -2.89 14.66 -12.18
CA VAL A 186 -1.43 14.72 -12.26
C VAL A 186 -0.82 13.33 -12.09
N PRO A 187 -0.08 12.83 -13.09
CA PRO A 187 0.63 11.57 -12.97
C PRO A 187 1.82 11.68 -11.99
N VAL A 188 2.08 10.59 -11.27
CA VAL A 188 3.20 10.40 -10.37
C VAL A 188 3.83 9.03 -10.66
N PRO A 189 5.07 8.97 -11.21
CA PRO A 189 5.89 10.13 -11.58
C PRO A 189 5.26 10.97 -12.68
N PHE A 190 5.72 12.21 -12.80
CA PHE A 190 5.26 13.09 -13.86
C PHE A 190 5.57 12.46 -15.22
N ASP A 191 4.54 12.31 -16.03
CA ASP A 191 4.62 11.99 -17.45
C ASP A 191 3.75 12.99 -18.20
N ASN A 192 4.10 13.31 -19.45
CA ASN A 192 3.36 14.31 -20.26
C ASN A 192 2.04 13.74 -20.83
N ILE A 193 1.46 12.74 -20.16
CA ILE A 193 0.14 12.22 -20.51
C ILE A 193 -0.93 13.19 -20.02
N LYS A 194 -1.99 13.35 -20.81
CA LYS A 194 -3.14 14.17 -20.44
C LYS A 194 -4.25 13.28 -19.92
N ILE A 195 -4.70 13.54 -18.69
CA ILE A 195 -5.76 12.76 -18.04
C ILE A 195 -6.97 13.67 -17.79
N GLN A 196 -8.16 13.19 -18.13
CA GLN A 196 -9.43 13.88 -17.93
C GLN A 196 -10.42 12.94 -17.24
N TYR A 197 -11.29 13.49 -16.40
CA TYR A 197 -12.37 12.77 -15.75
C TYR A 197 -13.69 13.49 -16.04
N ASN A 198 -14.61 12.83 -16.74
CA ASN A 198 -15.87 13.40 -17.20
C ASN A 198 -17.01 12.43 -16.90
N ASP A 199 -18.03 12.86 -16.16
CA ASP A 199 -19.26 12.11 -15.86
C ASP A 199 -19.03 10.64 -15.47
N GLY A 200 -17.99 10.38 -14.68
CA GLY A 200 -17.68 9.06 -14.17
C GLY A 200 -16.71 8.21 -14.98
N ALA A 201 -16.21 8.69 -16.10
CA ALA A 201 -15.24 7.99 -16.96
C ALA A 201 -13.93 8.78 -17.08
N PHE A 202 -12.84 8.07 -17.34
CA PHE A 202 -11.52 8.66 -17.58
C PHE A 202 -11.14 8.61 -19.06
N ILE A 203 -10.47 9.65 -19.53
CA ILE A 203 -9.83 9.70 -20.85
C ILE A 203 -8.35 10.00 -20.63
N ILE A 204 -7.49 9.14 -21.17
CA ILE A 204 -6.03 9.34 -21.14
C ILE A 204 -5.54 9.51 -22.57
N THR A 205 -4.87 10.63 -22.85
CA THR A 205 -4.12 10.83 -24.09
C THR A 205 -2.64 10.66 -23.78
N ASP A 206 -2.03 9.65 -24.39
CA ASP A 206 -0.60 9.37 -24.24
C ASP A 206 0.26 10.37 -25.04
N THR A 207 1.55 10.43 -24.74
CA THR A 207 2.52 11.34 -25.36
C THR A 207 2.70 11.13 -26.86
N ASP A 208 2.34 9.96 -27.38
CA ASP A 208 2.37 9.63 -28.81
C ASP A 208 1.07 10.01 -29.55
N GLY A 209 0.06 10.52 -28.82
CA GLY A 209 -1.26 10.88 -29.34
C GLY A 209 -2.31 9.77 -29.23
N THR A 210 -1.96 8.56 -28.81
CA THR A 210 -2.92 7.46 -28.59
C THR A 210 -3.91 7.81 -27.49
N ILE A 211 -5.21 7.58 -27.71
CA ILE A 211 -6.27 7.94 -26.77
C ILE A 211 -6.92 6.67 -26.20
N TYR A 212 -7.05 6.63 -24.89
CA TYR A 212 -7.65 5.55 -24.12
C TYR A 212 -8.91 6.05 -23.40
N TYR A 213 -9.99 5.27 -23.49
CA TYR A 213 -11.26 5.56 -22.81
C TYR A 213 -11.51 4.49 -21.75
N PHE A 214 -11.62 4.90 -20.49
CA PHE A 214 -11.83 4.02 -19.35
C PHE A 214 -13.20 4.29 -18.72
N GLY A 215 -14.07 3.28 -18.78
CA GLY A 215 -15.48 3.41 -18.46
C GLY A 215 -16.28 4.23 -19.49
N ASP A 216 -17.61 4.20 -19.36
CA ASP A 216 -18.54 4.97 -20.20
C ASP A 216 -19.16 6.14 -19.38
N PRO A 217 -19.18 7.39 -19.90
CA PRO A 217 -19.70 8.56 -19.17
C PRO A 217 -21.23 8.58 -19.09
N GLY A 218 -21.77 9.40 -18.18
CA GLY A 218 -23.21 9.73 -18.09
C GLY A 218 -23.96 8.92 -17.02
N PRO A 219 -25.31 8.83 -17.05
CA PRO A 219 -26.13 8.06 -16.10
C PRO A 219 -26.19 6.55 -16.44
N GLY A 220 -26.53 5.70 -15.46
CA GLY A 220 -26.61 4.23 -15.63
C GLY A 220 -25.72 3.44 -14.67
N GLU A 221 -25.99 2.13 -14.56
CA GLU A 221 -25.31 1.20 -13.64
C GLU A 221 -23.78 1.15 -13.87
N PRO A 222 -22.94 1.17 -12.82
CA PRO A 222 -21.48 1.19 -12.97
C PRO A 222 -20.91 0.01 -13.77
N LEU A 223 -21.37 -1.22 -13.49
CA LEU A 223 -20.83 -2.42 -14.15
C LEU A 223 -21.09 -2.43 -15.66
N THR A 224 -22.24 -1.95 -16.11
CA THR A 224 -22.57 -1.90 -17.55
C THR A 224 -21.72 -0.88 -18.30
N LYS A 225 -21.16 0.09 -17.58
CA LYS A 225 -20.24 1.10 -18.08
C LYS A 225 -18.78 0.72 -17.96
N GLY A 226 -18.45 -0.50 -17.55
CA GLY A 226 -17.05 -0.89 -17.36
C GLY A 226 -16.42 -0.37 -16.07
N ILE A 227 -17.20 -0.11 -15.01
CA ILE A 227 -16.71 0.40 -13.72
C ILE A 227 -16.98 -0.65 -12.63
N GLU A 228 -15.92 -1.09 -11.96
CA GLU A 228 -15.99 -2.00 -10.81
C GLU A 228 -16.36 -1.25 -9.53
N MET A 229 -17.05 -1.95 -8.62
CA MET A 229 -17.56 -1.39 -7.37
C MET A 229 -17.10 -2.21 -6.17
N SER A 230 -16.82 -1.53 -5.08
CA SER A 230 -16.56 -2.12 -3.76
C SER A 230 -17.53 -1.53 -2.75
N ASP A 231 -18.50 -2.34 -2.31
CA ASP A 231 -19.56 -1.93 -1.39
C ASP A 231 -19.12 -2.13 0.06
N VAL A 232 -18.75 -1.04 0.71
CA VAL A 232 -18.25 -1.02 2.08
C VAL A 232 -19.41 -0.68 3.01
N ASP A 233 -19.63 -1.49 4.04
CA ASP A 233 -20.58 -1.22 5.12
C ASP A 233 -20.09 -0.01 5.98
N GLU A 234 -20.25 1.24 5.49
CA GLU A 234 -19.99 2.55 6.18
C GLU A 234 -18.53 2.79 6.69
N PRO A 235 -18.00 4.04 6.83
CA PRO A 235 -18.65 5.36 6.92
C PRO A 235 -18.77 6.11 5.57
N HIS A 236 -18.69 5.40 4.43
CA HIS A 236 -18.72 6.00 3.10
C HIS A 236 -20.13 6.35 2.58
N GLY A 237 -21.14 6.48 3.45
CA GLY A 237 -22.44 7.05 3.10
C GLY A 237 -23.33 6.19 2.20
N GLY A 238 -23.50 4.91 2.56
CA GLY A 238 -24.55 4.04 2.03
C GLY A 238 -24.51 3.71 0.53
N GLY A 239 -23.42 3.98 -0.18
CA GLY A 239 -23.24 3.63 -1.59
C GLY A 239 -21.83 3.12 -1.88
N GLY A 240 -21.73 2.08 -2.71
CA GLY A 240 -20.44 1.48 -3.03
C GLY A 240 -19.43 2.44 -3.67
N VAL A 241 -18.15 2.17 -3.46
CA VAL A 241 -17.00 2.91 -3.98
C VAL A 241 -16.64 2.42 -5.37
N ARG A 242 -16.39 3.33 -6.32
CA ARG A 242 -15.81 2.97 -7.63
C ARG A 242 -14.35 2.58 -7.46
N SER A 243 -14.03 1.32 -7.69
CA SER A 243 -12.73 0.73 -7.37
C SER A 243 -11.83 0.51 -8.60
N ALA A 244 -12.40 0.35 -9.79
CA ALA A 244 -11.64 0.30 -11.04
C ALA A 244 -12.45 0.73 -12.26
N TRP A 245 -11.77 1.24 -13.29
CA TRP A 245 -12.33 1.59 -14.59
C TRP A 245 -11.64 0.78 -15.68
N LYS A 246 -12.41 0.00 -16.42
CA LYS A 246 -11.91 -0.85 -17.49
C LYS A 246 -11.77 -0.07 -18.80
N CYS A 247 -10.72 -0.35 -19.58
CA CYS A 247 -10.53 0.26 -20.89
C CYS A 247 -11.63 -0.18 -21.85
N ARG A 248 -12.45 0.72 -22.37
CA ARG A 248 -13.52 0.43 -23.35
C ARG A 248 -13.03 0.53 -24.78
N ARG A 249 -12.08 1.43 -25.02
CA ARG A 249 -11.65 1.80 -26.37
C ARG A 249 -10.25 2.38 -26.39
N ILE A 250 -9.46 2.01 -27.40
CA ILE A 250 -8.17 2.61 -27.74
C ILE A 250 -8.28 3.16 -29.16
N VAL A 251 -7.91 4.42 -29.35
CA VAL A 251 -7.87 5.07 -30.65
C VAL A 251 -6.42 5.43 -30.96
N SER A 252 -5.96 4.99 -32.12
CA SER A 252 -4.63 5.31 -32.65
C SER A 252 -4.38 6.82 -32.77
N SER A 253 -3.12 7.23 -32.73
CA SER A 253 -2.71 8.64 -32.74
C SER A 253 -3.15 9.44 -33.97
N ASN A 254 -3.37 8.76 -35.11
CA ASN A 254 -3.91 9.35 -36.34
C ASN A 254 -5.44 9.32 -36.42
N GLY A 255 -6.12 8.70 -35.44
CA GLY A 255 -7.58 8.58 -35.38
C GLY A 255 -8.21 7.59 -36.36
N THR A 256 -7.43 6.79 -37.10
CA THR A 256 -7.97 5.90 -38.16
C THR A 256 -8.32 4.51 -37.69
N ASP A 257 -7.58 4.00 -36.71
CA ASP A 257 -7.72 2.65 -36.19
C ASP A 257 -8.17 2.65 -34.73
N GLU A 258 -9.04 1.70 -34.40
CA GLU A 258 -9.67 1.56 -33.10
C GLU A 258 -9.67 0.10 -32.65
N VAL A 259 -9.46 -0.11 -31.34
CA VAL A 259 -9.63 -1.38 -30.65
C VAL A 259 -10.67 -1.18 -29.54
N THR A 260 -11.70 -2.03 -29.52
CA THR A 260 -12.79 -1.96 -28.52
C THR A 260 -12.80 -3.18 -27.61
N PHE A 261 -13.26 -2.98 -26.38
CA PHE A 261 -13.25 -4.00 -25.33
C PHE A 261 -14.66 -4.18 -24.77
N SER A 262 -15.08 -5.44 -24.63
CA SER A 262 -16.31 -5.83 -23.95
C SER A 262 -15.99 -6.61 -22.69
N TYR A 263 -16.90 -6.52 -21.70
CA TYR A 263 -16.70 -7.07 -20.37
C TYR A 263 -17.91 -7.87 -19.91
N THR A 264 -17.65 -8.87 -19.08
CA THR A 264 -18.66 -9.63 -18.35
C THR A 264 -18.48 -9.44 -16.85
N ALA A 265 -19.59 -9.38 -16.12
CA ALA A 265 -19.58 -9.33 -14.67
C ALA A 265 -19.02 -10.63 -14.08
N LYS A 266 -18.15 -10.47 -13.08
CA LYS A 266 -17.66 -11.57 -12.24
C LYS A 266 -18.68 -11.90 -11.16
N THR A 267 -18.51 -13.05 -10.52
CA THR A 267 -19.23 -13.33 -9.28
C THR A 267 -18.79 -12.31 -8.22
N VAL A 268 -19.75 -11.76 -7.47
CA VAL A 268 -19.45 -10.82 -6.39
C VAL A 268 -18.60 -11.53 -5.34
N ALA A 269 -17.38 -11.02 -5.14
CA ALA A 269 -16.45 -11.53 -4.15
C ALA A 269 -16.70 -10.85 -2.81
N ARG A 270 -16.65 -11.61 -1.72
CA ARG A 270 -16.83 -11.07 -0.36
C ARG A 270 -15.48 -11.07 0.34
N TYR A 271 -15.08 -9.92 0.86
CA TYR A 271 -13.87 -9.77 1.65
C TYR A 271 -14.28 -9.43 3.07
N ARG A 272 -13.85 -10.26 4.02
CA ARG A 272 -13.97 -9.95 5.44
C ARG A 272 -12.60 -9.66 6.02
N THR A 273 -12.35 -8.41 6.36
CA THR A 273 -11.11 -8.00 7.02
C THR A 273 -11.29 -8.03 8.53
N TYR A 274 -10.19 -8.23 9.24
CA TYR A 274 -10.12 -8.21 10.69
C TYR A 274 -8.82 -7.54 11.12
N HIS A 275 -8.80 -6.96 12.32
CA HIS A 275 -7.63 -6.28 12.85
C HIS A 275 -7.33 -6.76 14.27
N ASP A 276 -6.13 -7.30 14.46
CA ASP A 276 -5.62 -7.64 15.79
C ASP A 276 -5.34 -6.33 16.52
N LEU A 277 -5.80 -6.23 17.77
CA LEU A 277 -5.75 -4.99 18.51
C LEU A 277 -5.47 -5.26 19.99
N ILE A 278 -4.49 -4.56 20.54
CA ILE A 278 -4.29 -4.44 21.98
C ILE A 278 -4.48 -2.98 22.37
N GLU A 279 -5.33 -2.72 23.36
CA GLU A 279 -5.51 -1.39 23.94
C GLU A 279 -5.03 -1.40 25.38
N TYR A 280 -3.99 -0.65 25.68
CA TYR A 280 -3.37 -0.55 26.98
C TYR A 280 -3.66 0.81 27.62
N TYR A 281 -4.13 0.81 28.85
CA TYR A 281 -4.52 2.01 29.60
C TYR A 281 -3.66 2.13 30.86
N TYR A 282 -3.10 3.31 31.08
CA TYR A 282 -2.35 3.63 32.29
C TYR A 282 -2.62 5.05 32.79
N ASN A 283 -2.40 5.27 34.08
CA ASN A 283 -2.48 6.57 34.72
C ASN A 283 -1.18 6.83 35.49
N ASP A 284 -0.45 7.88 35.09
CA ASP A 284 0.81 8.30 35.73
C ASP A 284 0.58 8.99 37.08
N ASP A 285 -0.58 9.63 37.27
CA ASP A 285 -0.98 10.28 38.51
C ASP A 285 -2.27 9.65 39.07
N PRO A 286 -2.18 8.43 39.62
CA PRO A 286 -3.32 7.77 40.25
C PRO A 286 -3.94 8.55 41.43
N CYS A 287 -3.18 9.53 41.97
CA CYS A 287 -3.53 10.32 43.15
C CYS A 287 -4.34 11.58 42.81
N SER A 288 -4.48 11.92 41.53
CA SER A 288 -5.31 13.06 41.09
C SER A 288 -6.81 12.82 41.32
N LEU A 289 -7.20 11.59 41.64
CA LEU A 289 -8.57 11.18 41.97
C LEU A 289 -8.75 11.13 43.50
N GLU A 290 -9.93 11.48 44.01
CA GLU A 290 -10.18 11.47 45.46
C GLU A 290 -9.85 10.08 46.08
N PRO A 291 -9.12 10.02 47.21
CA PRO A 291 -8.70 8.77 47.85
C PRO A 291 -9.87 7.80 48.11
N GLY A 292 -9.66 6.49 47.87
CA GLY A 292 -10.69 5.46 48.07
C GLY A 292 -11.66 5.23 46.90
N ASN A 293 -11.44 5.87 45.76
CA ASN A 293 -12.28 5.71 44.56
C ASN A 293 -11.81 4.64 43.56
N HIS A 294 -10.78 3.86 43.87
CA HIS A 294 -10.23 2.85 42.95
C HIS A 294 -10.63 1.44 43.35
N PHE A 295 -11.01 0.64 42.35
CA PHE A 295 -11.30 -0.78 42.52
C PHE A 295 -10.17 -1.60 41.90
N THR A 296 -9.57 -2.49 42.71
CA THR A 296 -8.57 -3.46 42.23
C THR A 296 -9.24 -4.80 41.95
N SER A 297 -8.66 -5.60 41.05
CA SER A 297 -9.25 -6.88 40.65
C SER A 297 -9.42 -7.91 41.78
N GLY A 298 -8.69 -7.76 42.89
CA GLY A 298 -8.84 -8.57 44.11
C GLY A 298 -9.94 -8.13 45.08
N THR A 299 -10.54 -6.94 44.90
CA THR A 299 -11.53 -6.35 45.82
C THR A 299 -12.97 -6.52 45.34
N SER A 300 -13.93 -6.58 46.27
CA SER A 300 -15.36 -6.56 45.93
C SER A 300 -15.80 -5.14 45.51
N PRO A 301 -16.67 -4.98 44.50
CA PRO A 301 -17.40 -6.01 43.78
C PRO A 301 -16.64 -6.56 42.57
N MET A 302 -15.44 -6.05 42.27
CA MET A 302 -14.66 -6.51 41.13
C MET A 302 -14.45 -8.01 41.17
N ASN A 303 -14.02 -8.60 42.31
CA ASN A 303 -13.72 -10.02 42.56
C ASN A 303 -14.87 -11.03 42.34
N ASN A 304 -16.03 -10.58 41.85
CA ASN A 304 -17.14 -11.45 41.49
C ASN A 304 -16.82 -12.35 40.27
N PRO A 305 -16.79 -13.69 40.42
CA PRO A 305 -16.43 -14.61 39.34
C PRO A 305 -17.48 -14.69 38.22
N LEU A 306 -18.69 -14.15 38.42
CA LEU A 306 -19.76 -14.17 37.43
C LEU A 306 -19.77 -12.94 36.51
N TRP A 307 -18.99 -11.91 36.83
CA TRP A 307 -18.98 -10.67 36.05
C TRP A 307 -18.17 -10.81 34.77
N ASN A 308 -18.78 -10.42 33.65
CA ASN A 308 -18.10 -10.18 32.38
C ASN A 308 -17.72 -8.69 32.23
N TYR A 309 -17.14 -8.30 31.10
CA TYR A 309 -16.74 -6.92 30.83
C TYR A 309 -17.92 -5.93 30.86
N GLN A 310 -19.07 -6.32 30.32
CA GLN A 310 -20.27 -5.48 30.29
C GLN A 310 -20.82 -5.26 31.72
N ASP A 311 -20.86 -6.30 32.55
CA ASP A 311 -21.25 -6.18 33.95
C ASP A 311 -20.31 -5.25 34.72
N LEU A 312 -19.00 -5.40 34.49
CA LEU A 312 -17.98 -4.57 35.13
C LEU A 312 -18.18 -3.09 34.80
N THR A 313 -18.25 -2.76 33.51
CA THR A 313 -18.34 -1.36 33.03
C THR A 313 -19.69 -0.70 33.28
N ALA A 314 -20.76 -1.48 33.48
CA ALA A 314 -22.06 -0.96 33.89
C ALA A 314 -22.11 -0.56 35.38
N ASN A 315 -21.30 -1.21 36.23
CA ASN A 315 -21.33 -1.01 37.68
C ASN A 315 -20.18 -0.15 38.20
N ILE A 316 -19.05 -0.09 37.47
CA ILE A 316 -17.86 0.65 37.86
C ILE A 316 -17.46 1.58 36.71
N PRO A 317 -17.40 2.92 36.94
CA PRO A 317 -16.85 3.83 35.96
C PRO A 317 -15.43 3.41 35.56
N PHE A 318 -15.15 3.35 34.26
CA PHE A 318 -13.90 2.77 33.76
C PHE A 318 -12.64 3.42 34.35
N TYR A 319 -12.67 4.74 34.59
CA TYR A 319 -11.58 5.50 35.20
C TYR A 319 -11.31 5.18 36.67
N LYS A 320 -12.25 4.50 37.35
CA LYS A 320 -12.12 3.99 38.72
C LYS A 320 -11.58 2.57 38.79
N ILE A 321 -11.41 1.90 37.65
CA ILE A 321 -10.74 0.59 37.58
C ILE A 321 -9.24 0.82 37.66
N SER A 322 -8.58 0.11 38.57
CA SER A 322 -7.14 0.22 38.80
C SER A 322 -6.33 0.08 37.50
N SER A 323 -5.35 0.96 37.32
CA SER A 323 -4.39 0.90 36.23
C SER A 323 -3.08 0.21 36.69
N PRO A 324 -2.36 -0.47 35.78
CA PRO A 324 -2.67 -0.62 34.36
C PRO A 324 -3.81 -1.62 34.10
N LYS A 325 -4.46 -1.45 32.96
CA LYS A 325 -5.51 -2.35 32.44
C LYS A 325 -5.44 -2.41 30.93
N TYR A 326 -5.81 -3.52 30.32
CA TYR A 326 -5.71 -3.65 28.87
C TYR A 326 -6.76 -4.57 28.28
N MET A 327 -7.09 -4.32 27.01
CA MET A 327 -7.99 -5.15 26.21
C MET A 327 -7.16 -5.87 25.14
N VAL A 328 -7.28 -7.18 25.06
CA VAL A 328 -6.78 -8.00 23.95
C VAL A 328 -7.98 -8.35 23.08
N SER A 329 -7.93 -7.95 21.82
CA SER A 329 -8.95 -8.24 20.82
C SER A 329 -8.32 -9.04 19.68
N PRO A 330 -8.29 -10.39 19.80
CA PRO A 330 -7.87 -11.24 18.71
C PRO A 330 -8.85 -11.09 17.55
N ALA A 331 -8.34 -10.68 16.41
CA ALA A 331 -9.11 -10.46 15.19
C ALA A 331 -9.82 -11.75 14.75
N GLY A 332 -11.12 -11.66 14.46
CA GLY A 332 -11.92 -12.80 14.00
C GLY A 332 -12.43 -13.72 15.12
N ALA A 333 -12.07 -13.48 16.38
CA ALA A 333 -12.62 -14.17 17.55
C ALA A 333 -14.02 -13.65 17.91
N SER A 334 -14.83 -14.48 18.56
CA SER A 334 -16.16 -14.08 19.02
C SER A 334 -16.13 -13.30 20.34
N LYS A 335 -14.96 -13.27 21.00
CA LYS A 335 -14.71 -12.60 22.27
C LYS A 335 -13.46 -11.72 22.22
N ALA A 336 -13.48 -10.68 23.06
CA ALA A 336 -12.28 -9.96 23.48
C ALA A 336 -12.07 -10.16 24.99
N TYR A 337 -10.85 -9.96 25.47
CA TYR A 337 -10.46 -10.22 26.85
C TYR A 337 -9.94 -8.95 27.50
N PHE A 338 -10.57 -8.52 28.58
CA PHE A 338 -10.16 -7.35 29.35
C PHE A 338 -9.40 -7.80 30.60
N HIS A 339 -8.15 -7.39 30.69
CA HIS A 339 -7.21 -7.77 31.72
C HIS A 339 -7.03 -6.62 32.72
N VAL A 340 -7.10 -6.95 34.00
CA VAL A 340 -6.90 -6.02 35.11
C VAL A 340 -5.84 -6.59 36.06
N PRO A 341 -4.55 -6.43 35.73
CA PRO A 341 -3.47 -6.84 36.60
C PRO A 341 -3.44 -6.02 37.89
N HIS A 342 -3.11 -6.69 39.00
CA HIS A 342 -2.85 -6.07 40.29
C HIS A 342 -1.64 -6.71 40.96
N LEU A 343 -1.08 -6.06 41.99
CA LEU A 343 -0.06 -6.67 42.82
C LEU A 343 -0.70 -7.40 44.00
N ASN A 344 -0.31 -8.65 44.20
CA ASN A 344 -0.67 -9.38 45.42
C ASN A 344 0.20 -8.89 46.60
N SER A 345 -0.04 -9.42 47.81
CA SER A 345 0.71 -9.06 49.02
C SER A 345 2.21 -9.40 48.97
N GLY A 346 2.65 -10.17 47.98
CA GLY A 346 4.04 -10.58 47.74
C GLY A 346 4.74 -9.79 46.62
N ASP A 347 4.12 -8.72 46.11
CA ASP A 347 4.62 -7.91 44.99
C ASP A 347 4.69 -8.66 43.64
N GLU A 348 3.88 -9.69 43.48
CA GLU A 348 3.73 -10.40 42.21
C GLU A 348 2.52 -9.86 41.44
N VAL A 349 2.67 -9.72 40.12
CA VAL A 349 1.57 -9.32 39.23
C VAL A 349 0.62 -10.50 39.07
N VAL A 350 -0.60 -10.35 39.55
CA VAL A 350 -1.71 -11.29 39.35
C VAL A 350 -2.74 -10.63 38.44
N ASP A 351 -3.04 -11.30 37.34
CA ASP A 351 -3.98 -10.82 36.35
C ASP A 351 -5.36 -11.44 36.50
N ARG A 352 -6.37 -10.63 36.18
CA ARG A 352 -7.75 -11.08 36.13
C ARG A 352 -8.41 -10.67 34.83
N ILE A 353 -9.06 -11.65 34.23
CA ILE A 353 -9.61 -11.57 32.89
C ILE A 353 -11.14 -11.48 32.97
N TYR A 354 -11.70 -10.50 32.28
CA TYR A 354 -13.13 -10.34 32.05
C TYR A 354 -13.40 -10.56 30.57
N GLU A 355 -14.25 -11.55 30.25
CA GLU A 355 -14.66 -11.79 28.87
C GLU A 355 -15.59 -10.69 28.39
N LYS A 356 -15.40 -10.24 27.15
CA LYS A 356 -16.33 -9.36 26.45
C LYS A 356 -16.98 -10.17 25.33
N ASN A 357 -18.27 -10.49 25.49
CA ASN A 357 -19.06 -11.28 24.53
C ASN A 357 -19.51 -10.45 23.31
N GLU A 358 -18.55 -9.83 22.62
CA GLU A 358 -18.75 -9.12 21.36
C GLU A 358 -17.63 -9.52 20.41
N GLY A 359 -18.00 -9.98 19.20
CA GLY A 359 -17.03 -10.33 18.18
C GLY A 359 -16.13 -9.15 17.83
N THR A 360 -14.84 -9.42 17.61
CA THR A 360 -13.89 -8.38 17.18
C THR A 360 -14.22 -8.01 15.73
N GLY A 361 -14.55 -6.74 15.52
CA GLY A 361 -15.22 -6.21 14.32
C GLY A 361 -14.67 -6.75 13.00
N VAL A 362 -15.40 -7.70 12.41
CA VAL A 362 -15.15 -8.18 11.05
C VAL A 362 -15.92 -7.28 10.09
N GLN A 363 -15.21 -6.52 9.26
CA GLN A 363 -15.84 -5.68 8.25
C GLN A 363 -16.05 -6.48 6.97
N GLY A 364 -17.29 -6.50 6.46
CA GLY A 364 -17.61 -7.10 5.18
C GLY A 364 -17.53 -6.07 4.06
N THR A 365 -16.94 -6.44 2.93
CA THR A 365 -17.03 -5.66 1.70
C THR A 365 -17.35 -6.60 0.54
N ASN A 366 -18.31 -6.20 -0.29
CA ASN A 366 -18.62 -6.90 -1.53
C ASN A 366 -17.92 -6.20 -2.69
N VAL A 367 -17.17 -6.96 -3.49
CA VAL A 367 -16.49 -6.42 -4.67
C VAL A 367 -17.13 -7.02 -5.91
N ALA A 368 -17.70 -6.14 -6.73
CA ALA A 368 -18.26 -6.47 -8.04
C ALA A 368 -17.23 -6.16 -9.13
N GLY A 369 -16.52 -7.20 -9.57
CA GLY A 369 -15.49 -7.11 -10.59
C GLY A 369 -16.00 -7.33 -12.03
N LEU A 370 -15.16 -6.98 -12.99
CA LEU A 370 -15.39 -7.17 -14.42
C LEU A 370 -14.21 -7.91 -15.05
N SER A 371 -14.50 -8.73 -16.04
CA SER A 371 -13.48 -9.46 -16.79
C SER A 371 -13.65 -9.22 -18.28
N VAL A 372 -12.54 -9.02 -19.00
CA VAL A 372 -12.60 -8.85 -20.47
C VAL A 372 -13.21 -10.10 -21.11
N SER A 373 -14.19 -9.91 -21.99
CA SER A 373 -14.87 -10.96 -22.74
C SER A 373 -14.45 -10.96 -24.21
N ASP A 374 -14.31 -9.79 -24.82
CA ASP A 374 -13.97 -9.64 -26.22
C ASP A 374 -13.11 -8.40 -26.43
N ILE A 375 -12.14 -8.51 -27.33
CA ILE A 375 -11.37 -7.39 -27.87
C ILE A 375 -11.60 -7.40 -29.38
N SER A 376 -12.28 -6.38 -29.91
CA SER A 376 -12.63 -6.29 -31.34
C SER A 376 -11.81 -5.22 -32.04
N PHE A 377 -11.42 -5.51 -33.28
CA PHE A 377 -10.59 -4.63 -34.10
C PHE A 377 -10.83 -4.89 -35.60
N ARG A 378 -10.29 -4.06 -36.49
CA ARG A 378 -10.55 -4.17 -37.95
C ARG A 378 -10.22 -5.55 -38.54
N GLY A 379 -9.21 -6.23 -38.00
CA GLY A 379 -8.75 -7.55 -38.49
C GLY A 379 -9.53 -8.74 -37.93
N GLY A 380 -10.46 -8.54 -36.99
CA GLY A 380 -11.19 -9.63 -36.33
C GLY A 380 -11.45 -9.35 -34.85
N LYS A 381 -11.45 -10.40 -34.03
CA LYS A 381 -11.66 -10.27 -32.59
C LYS A 381 -10.92 -11.34 -31.80
N VAL A 382 -10.55 -11.02 -30.56
CA VAL A 382 -10.06 -11.98 -29.57
C VAL A 382 -11.13 -12.18 -28.51
N GLN A 383 -11.57 -13.42 -28.30
CA GLN A 383 -12.61 -13.79 -27.34
C GLN A 383 -12.02 -14.51 -26.13
N PHE A 384 -12.51 -14.17 -24.93
CA PHE A 384 -12.07 -14.69 -23.64
C PHE A 384 -13.24 -15.38 -22.93
N SER A 385 -13.08 -16.64 -22.56
CA SER A 385 -14.16 -17.42 -21.93
C SER A 385 -14.00 -17.56 -20.41
N GLY A 386 -15.07 -17.29 -19.67
CA GLY A 386 -15.25 -17.57 -18.23
C GLY A 386 -14.83 -16.44 -17.28
N GLY A 387 -15.78 -15.82 -16.59
CA GLY A 387 -15.54 -14.59 -15.80
C GLY A 387 -14.59 -14.77 -14.61
N ASP A 388 -14.87 -15.76 -13.76
CA ASP A 388 -14.06 -16.03 -12.56
C ASP A 388 -12.85 -16.93 -12.84
N LYS A 389 -12.93 -17.75 -13.90
CA LYS A 389 -11.86 -18.64 -14.37
C LYS A 389 -11.75 -18.55 -15.89
N LEU A 390 -10.59 -18.12 -16.37
CA LEU A 390 -10.32 -18.02 -17.81
C LEU A 390 -10.11 -19.42 -18.41
N ASN A 391 -11.08 -19.91 -19.19
CA ASN A 391 -11.02 -21.25 -19.77
C ASN A 391 -10.24 -21.30 -21.08
N TYR A 392 -10.46 -20.31 -21.95
CA TYR A 392 -9.75 -20.20 -23.21
C TYR A 392 -9.72 -18.77 -23.75
N ILE A 393 -8.76 -18.52 -24.62
CA ILE A 393 -8.64 -17.33 -25.47
C ILE A 393 -8.71 -17.80 -26.93
N ARG A 394 -9.58 -17.20 -27.75
CA ARG A 394 -9.73 -17.50 -29.18
C ARG A 394 -9.46 -16.29 -30.02
N VAL A 395 -8.62 -16.43 -31.04
CA VAL A 395 -8.39 -15.42 -32.07
C VAL A 395 -9.27 -15.78 -33.26
N LEU A 396 -10.14 -14.85 -33.64
CA LEU A 396 -11.11 -14.99 -34.72
C LEU A 396 -10.80 -13.95 -35.79
N ASP A 397 -10.86 -14.37 -37.05
CA ASP A 397 -10.75 -13.45 -38.18
C ASP A 397 -12.03 -12.61 -38.36
N GLN A 398 -12.00 -11.71 -39.34
CA GLN A 398 -13.13 -10.86 -39.76
C GLN A 398 -14.39 -11.64 -40.18
N ASN A 399 -14.29 -12.93 -40.54
CA ASN A 399 -15.41 -13.80 -40.87
C ASN A 399 -15.89 -14.64 -39.66
N ASN A 400 -15.36 -14.38 -38.46
CA ASN A 400 -15.55 -15.18 -37.24
C ASN A 400 -15.02 -16.62 -37.33
N THR A 401 -14.01 -16.88 -38.17
CA THR A 401 -13.34 -18.17 -38.23
C THR A 401 -12.21 -18.23 -37.21
N GLU A 402 -12.10 -19.34 -36.45
CA GLU A 402 -11.02 -19.53 -35.47
C GLU A 402 -9.69 -19.71 -36.19
N VAL A 403 -8.74 -18.83 -35.87
CA VAL A 403 -7.37 -18.85 -36.39
C VAL A 403 -6.43 -19.60 -35.43
N LYS A 404 -6.61 -19.35 -34.13
CA LYS A 404 -5.77 -19.91 -33.06
C LYS A 404 -6.49 -19.81 -31.73
N SER A 405 -6.26 -20.76 -30.83
CA SER A 405 -6.78 -20.69 -29.47
C SER A 405 -5.77 -21.14 -28.42
N LEU A 406 -5.91 -20.60 -27.22
CA LEU A 406 -5.17 -20.96 -26.02
C LEU A 406 -6.18 -21.50 -25.00
N HIS A 407 -6.03 -22.75 -24.58
CA HIS A 407 -6.83 -23.36 -23.54
C HIS A 407 -6.04 -23.44 -22.24
N LEU A 408 -6.65 -23.00 -21.14
CA LEU A 408 -6.02 -22.95 -19.82
C LEU A 408 -6.65 -24.00 -18.91
N PHE A 409 -5.81 -24.62 -18.08
CA PHE A 409 -6.23 -25.63 -17.12
C PHE A 409 -5.73 -25.26 -15.73
N HIS A 410 -6.65 -25.32 -14.77
CA HIS A 410 -6.43 -24.87 -13.40
C HIS A 410 -6.74 -25.96 -12.39
N SER A 411 -6.11 -25.88 -11.23
CA SER A 411 -6.50 -26.60 -10.01
C SER A 411 -6.73 -25.61 -8.87
N TYR A 412 -7.50 -26.06 -7.89
CA TYR A 412 -7.72 -25.32 -6.64
C TYR A 412 -6.97 -26.01 -5.50
N THR A 413 -6.35 -25.20 -4.66
CA THR A 413 -5.82 -25.64 -3.37
C THR A 413 -6.77 -25.16 -2.29
N ALA A 414 -7.41 -26.10 -1.62
CA ALA A 414 -8.40 -25.84 -0.58
C ALA A 414 -7.74 -25.47 0.77
N PRO A 415 -8.44 -24.69 1.62
CA PRO A 415 -8.05 -24.47 3.00
C PRO A 415 -8.29 -25.73 3.85
N TYR A 416 -7.68 -25.78 5.03
CA TYR A 416 -7.94 -26.82 6.03
C TYR A 416 -9.35 -26.65 6.62
N TYR A 417 -9.75 -25.43 6.98
CA TYR A 417 -11.07 -25.10 7.53
C TYR A 417 -11.98 -24.44 6.48
N VAL A 418 -12.66 -25.26 5.66
CA VAL A 418 -13.44 -24.80 4.50
C VAL A 418 -14.57 -23.83 4.86
N GLU A 419 -15.37 -24.12 5.88
CA GLU A 419 -16.51 -23.26 6.24
C GLU A 419 -16.06 -21.93 6.84
N ALA A 420 -14.97 -21.93 7.62
CA ALA A 420 -14.32 -20.71 8.09
C ALA A 420 -13.82 -19.87 6.90
N ALA A 421 -13.14 -20.52 5.94
CA ALA A 421 -12.63 -19.81 4.77
C ALA A 421 -13.73 -19.19 3.90
N LYS A 422 -14.87 -19.87 3.74
CA LYS A 422 -16.05 -19.32 3.05
C LYS A 422 -16.68 -18.14 3.80
N PHE A 423 -16.66 -18.16 5.14
CA PHE A 423 -17.11 -17.01 5.92
C PHE A 423 -16.29 -15.76 5.57
N TYR A 424 -14.96 -15.89 5.48
CA TYR A 424 -14.05 -14.78 5.23
C TYR A 424 -13.91 -14.33 3.77
N ASN A 425 -14.09 -15.26 2.82
CA ASN A 425 -13.82 -15.05 1.39
C ASN A 425 -15.08 -15.16 0.50
N GLY A 426 -16.25 -15.43 1.10
CA GLY A 426 -17.53 -15.61 0.42
C GLY A 426 -17.91 -17.08 0.24
N THR A 427 -19.22 -17.33 0.13
CA THR A 427 -19.79 -18.69 0.05
C THR A 427 -19.32 -19.49 -1.17
N ASN A 428 -18.90 -18.81 -2.23
CA ASN A 428 -18.40 -19.40 -3.47
C ASN A 428 -16.88 -19.66 -3.45
N PHE A 429 -16.19 -19.40 -2.33
CA PHE A 429 -14.75 -19.61 -2.24
C PHE A 429 -14.40 -21.11 -2.33
N GLN A 430 -13.55 -21.46 -3.31
CA GLN A 430 -13.10 -22.85 -3.58
C GLN A 430 -11.64 -23.08 -3.16
N GLY A 431 -10.97 -22.06 -2.62
CA GLY A 431 -9.52 -22.05 -2.39
C GLY A 431 -8.76 -21.23 -3.43
N THR A 432 -7.44 -21.28 -3.38
CA THR A 432 -6.57 -20.55 -4.33
C THR A 432 -6.47 -21.30 -5.65
N MET A 433 -6.71 -20.59 -6.76
CA MET A 433 -6.62 -21.15 -8.11
C MET A 433 -5.19 -21.05 -8.66
N TYR A 434 -4.63 -22.15 -9.16
CA TYR A 434 -3.32 -22.19 -9.82
C TYR A 434 -3.46 -22.58 -11.29
N LEU A 435 -2.66 -21.98 -12.16
CA LEU A 435 -2.58 -22.34 -13.57
C LEU A 435 -1.60 -23.49 -13.78
N ASP A 436 -2.08 -24.66 -14.16
CA ASP A 436 -1.26 -25.89 -14.23
C ASP A 436 -0.71 -26.17 -15.62
N SER A 437 -1.50 -25.88 -16.66
CA SER A 437 -1.07 -26.10 -18.05
C SER A 437 -1.81 -25.23 -19.04
N LEU A 438 -1.17 -25.03 -20.20
CA LEU A 438 -1.69 -24.24 -21.32
C LEU A 438 -1.55 -25.03 -22.61
N HIS A 439 -2.62 -25.11 -23.40
CA HIS A 439 -2.63 -25.83 -24.68
C HIS A 439 -2.97 -24.86 -25.81
N VAL A 440 -2.05 -24.68 -26.76
CA VAL A 440 -2.32 -23.92 -28.00
C VAL A 440 -2.90 -24.85 -29.04
N ARG A 441 -3.99 -24.42 -29.66
CA ARG A 441 -4.72 -25.17 -30.69
C ARG A 441 -4.92 -24.36 -31.97
N ASN A 442 -5.08 -25.09 -33.06
CA ASN A 442 -5.65 -24.61 -34.31
C ASN A 442 -6.74 -25.60 -34.72
N GLY A 443 -8.02 -25.21 -34.56
CA GLY A 443 -9.14 -26.15 -34.64
C GLY A 443 -9.15 -27.16 -33.49
N THR A 444 -9.34 -28.45 -33.79
CA THR A 444 -9.35 -29.54 -32.78
C THR A 444 -7.95 -29.99 -32.34
N ASP A 445 -6.94 -29.66 -33.13
CA ASP A 445 -5.58 -30.17 -32.93
C ASP A 445 -4.82 -29.32 -31.91
N THR A 446 -4.10 -29.99 -31.01
CA THR A 446 -3.25 -29.35 -30.00
C THR A 446 -1.79 -29.47 -30.41
N TYR A 447 -1.10 -28.34 -30.53
CA TYR A 447 0.26 -28.28 -31.09
C TYR A 447 1.32 -27.85 -30.08
N GLU A 448 0.95 -27.04 -29.09
CA GLU A 448 1.89 -26.59 -28.07
C GLU A 448 1.30 -26.81 -26.67
N ARG A 449 2.11 -27.40 -25.77
CA ARG A 449 1.71 -27.66 -24.39
C ARG A 449 2.74 -27.09 -23.42
N TYR A 450 2.29 -26.23 -22.52
CA TYR A 450 3.07 -25.76 -21.39
C TYR A 450 2.59 -26.46 -20.12
N ALA A 451 3.52 -26.81 -19.24
CA ALA A 451 3.20 -27.27 -17.89
C ALA A 451 3.89 -26.37 -16.86
N LEU A 452 3.15 -26.01 -15.82
CA LEU A 452 3.58 -25.08 -14.78
C LEU A 452 3.56 -25.78 -13.42
N TYR A 453 4.65 -25.66 -12.69
CA TYR A 453 4.78 -26.27 -11.36
C TYR A 453 5.11 -25.21 -10.33
N TYR A 454 4.51 -25.34 -9.15
CA TYR A 454 4.64 -24.40 -8.04
C TYR A 454 5.26 -25.10 -6.83
N THR A 455 5.97 -24.34 -6.00
CA THR A 455 6.51 -24.82 -4.72
C THR A 455 5.39 -24.88 -3.70
N ASN A 456 5.04 -26.07 -3.19
CA ASN A 456 4.06 -26.26 -2.11
C ASN A 456 2.81 -25.36 -2.24
N LYS A 457 1.96 -25.64 -3.23
CA LYS A 457 0.72 -24.88 -3.44
C LYS A 457 -0.02 -24.65 -2.12
N PHE A 458 -0.47 -23.42 -1.92
CA PHE A 458 -1.02 -22.95 -0.66
C PHE A 458 -2.32 -22.17 -0.89
N CYS A 459 -3.25 -22.24 0.07
CA CYS A 459 -4.53 -21.57 0.00
C CYS A 459 -4.45 -20.19 0.67
N TYR A 460 -4.23 -19.15 -0.13
CA TYR A 460 -4.27 -17.75 0.29
C TYR A 460 -5.72 -17.24 0.40
N GLY A 461 -5.90 -16.23 1.26
CA GLY A 461 -7.16 -15.51 1.44
C GLY A 461 -7.29 -14.91 2.84
N ASN A 462 -8.40 -14.22 3.07
CA ASN A 462 -8.71 -13.54 4.34
C ASN A 462 -8.98 -14.50 5.52
N HIS A 463 -8.74 -15.80 5.36
CA HIS A 463 -8.92 -16.78 6.44
C HIS A 463 -7.61 -17.17 7.11
N LEU A 464 -6.48 -16.62 6.65
CA LEU A 464 -5.14 -16.92 7.15
C LEU A 464 -4.71 -15.91 8.22
N LYS A 465 -4.23 -16.41 9.36
CA LYS A 465 -3.63 -15.61 10.42
C LYS A 465 -2.12 -15.86 10.50
N GLY A 466 -1.36 -14.95 11.12
CA GLY A 466 0.11 -15.03 11.21
C GLY A 466 0.79 -14.58 9.92
N HIS A 467 1.57 -13.51 10.00
CA HIS A 467 2.29 -12.95 8.86
C HIS A 467 3.52 -12.17 9.36
N ASP A 468 4.49 -11.95 8.49
CA ASP A 468 5.61 -11.07 8.80
C ASP A 468 5.20 -9.58 8.82
N ALA A 469 6.13 -8.71 9.22
CA ALA A 469 5.89 -7.26 9.29
C ALA A 469 5.56 -6.58 7.93
N TRP A 470 5.64 -7.30 6.80
CA TRP A 470 5.25 -6.83 5.46
C TRP A 470 3.96 -7.50 4.93
N GLY A 471 3.38 -8.43 5.70
CA GLY A 471 2.14 -9.13 5.39
C GLY A 471 2.31 -10.44 4.60
N TYR A 472 3.54 -10.93 4.46
CA TYR A 472 3.83 -12.22 3.83
C TYR A 472 3.67 -13.37 4.84
N PRO A 473 3.39 -14.60 4.38
CA PRO A 473 3.38 -15.77 5.26
C PRO A 473 4.70 -15.93 6.01
N ASN A 474 4.62 -16.31 7.29
CA ASN A 474 5.73 -16.69 8.12
C ASN A 474 5.53 -18.08 8.76
N ALA A 475 6.35 -18.41 9.76
CA ALA A 475 6.29 -19.68 10.47
C ALA A 475 4.97 -19.89 11.24
N SER A 476 4.32 -18.81 11.66
CA SER A 476 3.05 -18.82 12.41
C SER A 476 1.82 -18.73 11.51
N THR A 477 2.00 -18.77 10.17
CA THR A 477 0.86 -18.66 9.25
C THR A 477 -0.01 -19.92 9.23
N GLU A 478 -1.28 -19.77 9.59
CA GLU A 478 -2.27 -20.85 9.69
C GLU A 478 -3.70 -20.39 9.35
N ASP A 479 -4.59 -21.37 9.13
CA ASP A 479 -6.02 -21.13 8.87
C ASP A 479 -6.77 -20.86 10.18
N ILE A 480 -7.70 -19.89 10.18
CA ILE A 480 -8.58 -19.64 11.32
C ILE A 480 -9.59 -20.80 11.47
N ASP A 481 -9.63 -21.41 12.67
CA ASP A 481 -10.64 -22.39 13.05
C ASP A 481 -11.92 -21.70 13.59
N TYR A 482 -13.02 -21.78 12.82
CA TYR A 482 -14.31 -21.21 13.19
C TYR A 482 -15.07 -22.00 14.27
N VAL A 483 -14.68 -23.25 14.57
CA VAL A 483 -15.37 -24.06 15.58
C VAL A 483 -14.82 -23.79 17.00
N ASN A 484 -13.56 -23.38 17.10
CA ASN A 484 -12.86 -23.11 18.37
C ASN A 484 -12.34 -21.66 18.47
N VAL A 485 -13.05 -20.70 17.87
CA VAL A 485 -12.65 -19.27 17.80
C VAL A 485 -12.47 -18.58 19.16
N ASP A 486 -12.84 -19.24 20.26
CA ASP A 486 -12.80 -18.67 21.61
C ASP A 486 -11.74 -19.29 22.53
N GLU A 487 -11.11 -20.41 22.15
CA GLU A 487 -10.27 -21.14 23.11
C GLU A 487 -8.77 -20.91 22.98
N ASN A 488 -8.24 -20.37 21.86
CA ASN A 488 -6.82 -19.99 21.71
C ASN A 488 -6.59 -19.28 20.36
N VAL A 489 -7.25 -18.17 20.06
CA VAL A 489 -6.97 -17.45 18.79
C VAL A 489 -5.67 -16.66 18.96
N PRO A 490 -4.54 -17.06 18.34
CA PRO A 490 -3.28 -16.35 18.48
C PRO A 490 -3.44 -14.95 17.90
N VAL A 491 -2.81 -13.94 18.50
CA VAL A 491 -2.79 -12.57 17.98
C VAL A 491 -1.54 -12.42 17.12
N SER A 492 -1.63 -11.82 15.93
CA SER A 492 -0.47 -11.59 15.05
C SER A 492 0.40 -10.42 15.54
N LEU A 493 0.36 -10.13 16.84
CA LEU A 493 1.10 -9.06 17.51
C LEU A 493 2.30 -9.66 18.24
N PRO A 494 3.50 -9.09 18.09
CA PRO A 494 4.64 -9.50 18.88
C PRO A 494 4.40 -9.15 20.36
N THR A 495 5.11 -9.82 21.26
CA THR A 495 5.10 -9.48 22.70
C THR A 495 5.42 -8.01 22.92
N ILE A 496 4.58 -7.32 23.68
CA ILE A 496 4.81 -5.94 24.09
C ILE A 496 5.41 -5.96 25.50
N SER A 497 6.62 -5.42 25.67
CA SER A 497 7.30 -5.38 26.97
C SER A 497 7.49 -3.93 27.43
N PHE A 498 7.13 -3.60 28.66
CA PHE A 498 7.40 -2.28 29.25
C PHE A 498 7.62 -2.36 30.76
N GLU A 499 8.29 -1.33 31.30
CA GLU A 499 8.39 -1.12 32.75
C GLU A 499 7.22 -0.26 33.21
N LEU A 500 6.41 -0.81 34.11
CA LEU A 500 5.22 -0.13 34.59
C LEU A 500 5.59 0.97 35.58
N ALA A 501 5.15 2.19 35.28
CA ALA A 501 5.45 3.36 36.09
C ALA A 501 4.86 3.24 37.51
N ARG A 502 3.60 2.79 37.68
CA ARG A 502 2.90 2.68 38.98
C ARG A 502 1.83 1.57 39.03
N PHE A 503 1.84 0.72 40.07
CA PHE A 503 0.76 -0.23 40.45
C PHE A 503 0.21 0.08 41.85
N TYR A 504 -1.11 -0.04 42.06
CA TYR A 504 -1.72 0.02 43.40
C TYR A 504 -1.35 -1.21 44.25
N ARG A 505 -0.94 -1.01 45.51
CA ARG A 505 -0.57 -2.09 46.45
C ARG A 505 -1.62 -2.44 47.51
N ASP A 506 -2.62 -1.61 47.79
CA ASP A 506 -3.52 -1.80 48.95
C ASP A 506 -5.01 -1.96 48.58
N ILE A 507 -5.68 -2.88 49.27
CA ILE A 507 -7.10 -3.24 49.18
C ILE A 507 -8.05 -2.08 49.57
N TYR A 508 -7.52 -1.02 50.19
CA TYR A 508 -8.28 0.14 50.64
C TYR A 508 -8.12 1.40 49.76
N GLY A 509 -7.33 1.35 48.68
CA GLY A 509 -7.28 2.44 47.69
C GLY A 509 -6.64 3.75 48.15
N TRP A 510 -5.68 3.70 49.08
CA TRP A 510 -4.96 4.90 49.56
C TRP A 510 -3.83 5.29 48.61
N CYS A 511 -3.75 6.57 48.23
CA CYS A 511 -2.80 7.15 47.26
C CYS A 511 -1.30 6.97 47.59
N ASN A 512 -0.96 6.60 48.82
CA ASN A 512 0.42 6.58 49.30
C ASN A 512 1.17 5.24 49.12
N ASN A 513 0.52 4.21 48.56
CA ASN A 513 1.11 2.86 48.45
C ASN A 513 1.10 2.34 47.00
N PHE A 514 2.20 2.59 46.28
CA PHE A 514 2.40 2.16 44.90
C PHE A 514 3.74 1.43 44.71
N ALA A 515 3.79 0.49 43.76
CA ALA A 515 5.05 -0.06 43.25
C ALA A 515 5.41 0.60 41.92
N VAL A 516 6.69 0.80 41.64
CA VAL A 516 7.21 1.39 40.39
C VAL A 516 8.20 0.44 39.73
N ASN A 517 8.43 0.63 38.42
CA ASN A 517 9.39 -0.13 37.61
C ASN A 517 9.17 -1.65 37.66
N ILE A 518 7.90 -2.07 37.64
CA ILE A 518 7.55 -3.50 37.59
C ILE A 518 7.60 -3.96 36.12
N PRO A 519 8.46 -4.93 35.75
CA PRO A 519 8.48 -5.46 34.39
C PRO A 519 7.15 -6.15 34.06
N PHE A 520 6.56 -5.82 32.91
CA PHE A 520 5.32 -6.41 32.44
C PHE A 520 5.37 -6.71 30.95
N LYS A 521 4.65 -7.76 30.55
CA LYS A 521 4.57 -8.23 29.16
C LYS A 521 3.13 -8.51 28.79
N ILE A 522 2.76 -8.17 27.56
CA ILE A 522 1.49 -8.56 26.93
C ILE A 522 1.83 -9.41 25.71
N GLY A 523 1.31 -10.62 25.64
CA GLY A 523 1.63 -11.60 24.59
C GLY A 523 2.81 -12.50 24.95
N ASP A 524 3.01 -13.56 24.15
CA ASP A 524 3.94 -14.66 24.45
C ASP A 524 4.95 -14.96 23.34
N ASP A 525 4.89 -14.28 22.20
CA ASP A 525 5.77 -14.52 21.05
C ASP A 525 6.46 -13.22 20.55
N ASP A 526 7.74 -13.07 20.86
CA ASP A 526 8.55 -11.94 20.39
C ASP A 526 8.77 -11.97 18.86
N TRP A 527 8.51 -13.09 18.20
CA TRP A 527 8.80 -13.35 16.78
C TRP A 527 7.55 -13.50 15.92
N ALA A 528 6.37 -13.11 16.43
CA ALA A 528 5.10 -13.25 15.73
C ALA A 528 5.08 -12.63 14.32
N GLU A 529 5.88 -11.58 14.08
CA GLU A 529 6.01 -10.88 12.79
C GLU A 529 7.36 -11.13 12.09
N ALA A 530 8.12 -12.14 12.50
CA ALA A 530 9.39 -12.48 11.87
C ALA A 530 9.18 -13.05 10.45
N PRO A 531 10.01 -12.65 9.46
CA PRO A 531 10.01 -13.26 8.14
C PRO A 531 10.47 -14.72 8.16
N ASP A 532 9.86 -15.57 7.34
CA ASP A 532 10.31 -16.95 7.10
C ASP A 532 10.42 -17.25 5.60
N GLU A 533 11.60 -17.67 5.15
CA GLU A 533 11.88 -17.88 3.71
C GLU A 533 11.08 -19.06 3.13
N ASN A 534 10.90 -20.14 3.88
CA ASN A 534 10.17 -21.31 3.40
C ASN A 534 8.67 -21.00 3.27
N ALA A 535 8.13 -20.24 4.22
CA ALA A 535 6.77 -19.77 4.23
C ALA A 535 6.48 -18.88 3.02
N MET A 536 7.37 -17.92 2.72
CA MET A 536 7.25 -17.02 1.57
C MET A 536 7.33 -17.73 0.22
N LYS A 537 8.04 -18.87 0.14
CA LYS A 537 8.17 -19.68 -1.09
C LYS A 537 6.93 -20.50 -1.44
N ARG A 538 5.97 -20.65 -0.52
CA ARG A 538 4.72 -21.38 -0.76
C ARG A 538 3.96 -20.75 -1.94
N GLY A 539 3.37 -21.58 -2.80
CA GLY A 539 2.60 -21.16 -3.97
C GLY A 539 3.39 -20.50 -5.12
N VAL A 540 4.70 -20.23 -4.99
CA VAL A 540 5.47 -19.53 -6.04
C VAL A 540 5.85 -20.47 -7.18
N LEU A 541 5.84 -19.97 -8.41
CA LEU A 541 6.22 -20.71 -9.62
C LEU A 541 7.64 -21.23 -9.48
N ARG A 542 7.83 -22.53 -9.73
CA ARG A 542 9.11 -23.23 -9.62
C ARG A 542 9.65 -23.63 -10.99
N ARG A 543 8.78 -24.01 -11.91
CA ARG A 543 9.17 -24.58 -13.21
C ARG A 543 8.14 -24.29 -14.29
N ILE A 544 8.63 -23.99 -15.50
CA ILE A 544 7.87 -24.07 -16.74
C ILE A 544 8.50 -25.15 -17.62
N VAL A 545 7.67 -26.08 -18.11
CA VAL A 545 8.03 -26.99 -19.20
C VAL A 545 7.40 -26.45 -20.47
N TYR A 546 8.22 -26.22 -21.49
CA TYR A 546 7.82 -25.65 -22.77
C TYR A 546 7.32 -26.71 -23.74
N PRO A 547 6.62 -26.31 -24.82
CA PRO A 547 6.13 -27.23 -25.85
C PRO A 547 7.22 -28.11 -26.49
N THR A 548 8.46 -27.60 -26.53
CA THR A 548 9.63 -28.32 -27.05
C THR A 548 10.14 -29.41 -26.10
N GLY A 549 9.57 -29.52 -24.90
CA GLY A 549 10.06 -30.35 -23.80
C GLY A 549 11.15 -29.68 -22.95
N GLY A 550 11.75 -28.58 -23.43
CA GLY A 550 12.72 -27.80 -22.67
C GLY A 550 12.13 -27.29 -21.35
N ILE A 551 12.99 -27.09 -20.35
CA ILE A 551 12.59 -26.77 -18.99
C ILE A 551 13.30 -25.50 -18.52
N THR A 552 12.56 -24.59 -17.91
CA THR A 552 13.12 -23.48 -17.13
C THR A 552 12.74 -23.66 -15.67
N ASP A 553 13.73 -23.71 -14.79
CA ASP A 553 13.58 -23.70 -13.34
C ASP A 553 13.88 -22.32 -12.77
N PHE A 554 13.02 -21.88 -11.87
CA PHE A 554 13.16 -20.64 -11.12
C PHE A 554 13.47 -20.98 -9.67
N ASP A 555 14.54 -20.40 -9.16
CA ASP A 555 15.01 -20.58 -7.81
C ASP A 555 15.00 -19.23 -7.11
N PHE A 556 14.06 -19.06 -6.19
CA PHE A 556 13.87 -17.83 -5.44
C PHE A 556 14.50 -17.93 -4.04
N GLU A 557 14.81 -16.79 -3.45
CA GLU A 557 15.23 -16.65 -2.05
C GLU A 557 14.57 -15.42 -1.42
N ALA A 558 14.57 -15.35 -0.09
CA ALA A 558 14.00 -14.19 0.60
C ALA A 558 14.87 -12.95 0.38
N ASN A 559 14.19 -11.79 0.31
CA ASN A 559 14.86 -10.50 0.31
C ASN A 559 15.64 -10.26 1.61
N ARG A 560 16.70 -9.44 1.53
CA ARG A 560 17.57 -9.14 2.66
C ARG A 560 18.04 -7.70 2.67
N TYR A 561 18.27 -7.16 3.86
CA TYR A 561 18.85 -5.84 4.09
C TYR A 561 19.96 -5.90 5.14
N THR A 562 20.80 -4.86 5.18
CA THR A 562 21.87 -4.76 6.17
C THR A 562 21.35 -4.12 7.45
N GLU A 563 21.59 -4.74 8.59
CA GLU A 563 21.34 -4.14 9.91
C GLU A 563 22.66 -3.90 10.66
N GLU A 564 22.75 -2.73 11.30
CA GLU A 564 23.88 -2.31 12.12
C GLU A 564 23.66 -2.71 13.59
N PHE A 565 24.59 -3.49 14.13
CA PHE A 565 24.58 -3.93 15.51
C PHE A 565 25.67 -3.22 16.29
N ARG A 566 25.27 -2.56 17.38
CA ARG A 566 26.19 -2.02 18.36
C ARG A 566 26.39 -3.05 19.46
N ARG A 567 27.60 -3.64 19.56
CA ARG A 567 27.94 -4.41 20.76
C ARG A 567 28.06 -3.44 21.94
N VAL A 568 27.23 -3.64 22.95
CA VAL A 568 27.43 -3.01 24.26
C VAL A 568 28.44 -3.88 24.99
N ASP A 569 29.72 -3.71 24.67
CA ASP A 569 30.77 -4.31 25.47
C ASP A 569 30.85 -3.56 26.82
N PRO A 570 31.10 -4.25 27.96
CA PRO A 570 31.19 -3.60 29.28
C PRO A 570 32.35 -2.61 29.43
N ILE A 571 33.17 -2.45 28.39
CA ILE A 571 34.35 -1.59 28.39
C ILE A 571 34.03 -0.33 27.57
N PRO A 572 34.10 0.89 28.14
CA PRO A 572 33.64 2.14 27.50
C PRO A 572 34.44 2.60 26.27
N SER A 573 35.21 1.75 25.60
CA SER A 573 36.20 2.19 24.62
C SER A 573 36.16 1.30 23.38
N TYR A 574 35.62 1.87 22.28
CA TYR A 574 35.43 1.30 20.94
C TYR A 574 34.25 0.32 20.81
N GLY A 575 33.03 0.85 20.64
CA GLY A 575 31.92 0.04 20.16
C GLY A 575 32.21 -0.48 18.75
N ILE A 576 32.32 -1.81 18.60
CA ILE A 576 32.44 -2.44 17.27
C ILE A 576 31.05 -2.49 16.66
N HIS A 577 30.88 -1.79 15.53
CA HIS A 577 29.69 -1.87 14.70
C HIS A 577 29.77 -3.13 13.82
N SER A 578 28.85 -4.07 14.01
CA SER A 578 28.74 -5.28 13.17
C SER A 578 27.57 -5.12 12.21
N PHE A 579 27.79 -5.28 10.91
CA PHE A 579 26.72 -5.20 9.91
C PHE A 579 26.32 -6.63 9.51
N LEU A 580 25.08 -7.05 9.81
CA LEU A 580 24.61 -8.40 9.50
C LEU A 580 23.41 -8.36 8.55
N PRO A 581 23.36 -9.22 7.53
CA PRO A 581 22.18 -9.41 6.68
C PRO A 581 21.00 -9.93 7.50
N GLN A 582 19.84 -9.28 7.38
CA GLN A 582 18.57 -9.70 7.96
C GLN A 582 17.56 -10.03 6.85
N LEU A 583 16.69 -11.01 7.10
CA LEU A 583 15.56 -11.31 6.22
C LEU A 583 14.53 -10.17 6.25
N SER A 584 13.89 -9.93 5.11
CA SER A 584 12.72 -9.08 4.96
C SER A 584 11.62 -9.80 4.18
N GLY A 585 10.43 -9.19 4.11
CA GLY A 585 9.34 -9.71 3.31
C GLY A 585 9.63 -9.80 1.82
N GLY A 586 8.89 -10.67 1.14
CA GLY A 586 8.96 -10.91 -0.30
C GLY A 586 10.17 -11.71 -0.77
N LEU A 587 10.12 -12.13 -2.03
CA LEU A 587 11.16 -12.93 -2.67
C LEU A 587 11.91 -12.17 -3.76
N ARG A 588 13.12 -12.64 -4.05
CA ARG A 588 13.93 -12.28 -5.23
C ARG A 588 14.43 -13.53 -5.95
N ILE A 589 14.75 -13.39 -7.23
CA ILE A 589 15.35 -14.48 -8.01
C ILE A 589 16.80 -14.71 -7.59
N ARG A 590 17.15 -15.96 -7.27
CA ARG A 590 18.53 -16.38 -7.02
C ARG A 590 19.16 -16.93 -8.29
N ALA A 591 18.45 -17.81 -8.98
CA ALA A 591 18.90 -18.39 -10.23
C ALA A 591 17.75 -18.80 -11.16
N ILE A 592 18.04 -18.76 -12.46
CA ILE A 592 17.19 -19.32 -13.53
C ILE A 592 18.04 -20.36 -14.25
N ASN A 593 17.57 -21.61 -14.26
CA ASN A 593 18.28 -22.74 -14.87
C ASN A 593 17.50 -23.22 -16.09
N HIS A 594 18.21 -23.49 -17.17
CA HIS A 594 17.63 -23.98 -18.42
C HIS A 594 18.12 -25.41 -18.70
N TYR A 595 17.18 -26.29 -19.04
CA TYR A 595 17.46 -27.69 -19.39
C TYR A 595 16.77 -28.06 -20.69
N ASP A 596 17.36 -29.01 -21.41
CA ASP A 596 16.71 -29.69 -22.53
C ASP A 596 15.66 -30.71 -22.05
N ALA A 597 14.90 -31.23 -23.00
CA ALA A 597 13.84 -32.22 -22.75
C ALA A 597 14.33 -33.52 -22.09
N ASP A 598 15.60 -33.88 -22.29
CA ASP A 598 16.24 -35.04 -21.67
C ASP A 598 16.81 -34.74 -20.26
N GLY A 599 16.70 -33.50 -19.78
CA GLY A 599 17.22 -33.04 -18.50
C GLY A 599 18.67 -32.52 -18.55
N THR A 600 19.30 -32.44 -19.73
CA THR A 600 20.65 -31.89 -19.87
C THR A 600 20.67 -30.39 -19.56
N HIS A 601 21.58 -29.94 -18.70
CA HIS A 601 21.71 -28.53 -18.31
C HIS A 601 22.34 -27.70 -19.43
N GLN A 602 21.57 -26.77 -19.97
CA GLN A 602 21.97 -25.89 -21.08
C GLN A 602 22.61 -24.59 -20.60
N GLY A 603 22.24 -24.12 -19.41
CA GLY A 603 22.86 -22.95 -18.84
C GLY A 603 22.11 -22.39 -17.64
N GLN A 604 22.83 -21.59 -16.87
CA GLN A 604 22.31 -20.95 -15.67
C GLN A 604 22.54 -19.43 -15.75
N ARG A 605 21.54 -18.67 -15.32
CA ARG A 605 21.70 -17.27 -14.90
C ARG A 605 21.58 -17.22 -13.38
N TYR A 606 22.62 -16.79 -12.68
CA TYR A 606 22.54 -16.57 -11.22
C TYR A 606 22.80 -15.11 -10.88
N TYR A 607 22.10 -14.63 -9.85
CA TYR A 607 22.04 -13.22 -9.49
C TYR A 607 22.71 -13.00 -8.13
N ARG A 608 23.54 -11.97 -8.04
CA ARG A 608 24.11 -11.47 -6.79
C ARG A 608 23.66 -10.03 -6.56
N TYR A 609 23.39 -9.72 -5.30
CA TYR A 609 22.79 -8.46 -4.89
C TYR A 609 23.70 -7.70 -3.92
N GLY A 610 23.62 -6.38 -3.91
CA GLY A 610 24.39 -5.54 -3.00
C GLY A 610 25.67 -4.99 -3.62
N MET A 611 26.26 -3.99 -2.97
CA MET A 611 27.39 -3.22 -3.53
C MET A 611 28.65 -4.09 -3.69
N TYR A 612 28.79 -5.08 -2.81
CA TYR A 612 29.88 -6.03 -2.70
C TYR A 612 29.42 -7.49 -2.89
N GLU A 613 28.22 -7.70 -3.47
CA GLU A 613 27.59 -9.02 -3.64
C GLU A 613 27.26 -9.75 -2.32
N GLU A 614 27.13 -8.99 -1.23
CA GLU A 614 26.79 -9.42 0.13
C GLU A 614 25.35 -9.88 0.29
N GLY A 615 24.51 -9.66 -0.72
CA GLY A 615 23.14 -10.11 -0.77
C GLY A 615 22.14 -9.18 -0.07
N THR A 616 22.47 -7.91 0.21
CA THR A 616 21.55 -6.97 0.88
C THR A 616 21.20 -5.78 -0.02
N GLY A 617 20.05 -5.15 0.26
CA GLY A 617 19.61 -3.92 -0.39
C GLY A 617 19.13 -2.89 0.62
N LEU A 618 18.67 -1.74 0.11
CA LEU A 618 18.04 -0.68 0.87
C LEU A 618 16.62 -1.10 1.26
N LEU A 619 16.29 -0.96 2.53
CA LEU A 619 14.96 -1.26 3.03
C LEU A 619 14.02 -0.09 2.75
N MET A 620 13.00 -0.30 1.91
CA MET A 620 12.09 0.76 1.46
C MET A 620 11.05 1.12 2.52
N HIS A 621 10.51 0.10 3.20
CA HIS A 621 9.62 0.25 4.35
C HIS A 621 10.29 -0.42 5.55
N ARG A 622 10.62 0.37 6.58
CA ARG A 622 11.24 -0.10 7.82
C ARG A 622 10.16 -0.20 8.90
N PRO A 623 9.61 -1.40 9.18
CA PRO A 623 8.66 -1.58 10.26
C PRO A 623 9.30 -1.18 11.59
N VAL A 624 8.46 -0.90 12.60
CA VAL A 624 8.93 -0.56 13.95
C VAL A 624 9.65 -1.76 14.54
N ARG A 625 10.72 -1.50 15.29
CA ARG A 625 11.56 -2.55 15.87
C ARG A 625 12.00 -2.15 17.26
N GLU A 626 12.13 -3.14 18.12
CA GLU A 626 12.62 -2.99 19.48
C GLU A 626 13.88 -3.82 19.67
N THR A 627 14.75 -3.35 20.57
CA THR A 627 15.96 -4.09 20.97
C THR A 627 15.70 -4.68 22.34
N GLN A 628 15.69 -6.01 22.44
CA GLN A 628 15.61 -6.69 23.73
C GLN A 628 16.81 -7.64 23.83
N ASN A 629 17.58 -7.53 24.91
CA ASN A 629 18.77 -8.35 25.17
C ASN A 629 19.79 -8.38 24.00
N GLY A 630 19.96 -7.26 23.30
CA GLY A 630 20.88 -7.14 22.16
C GLY A 630 20.42 -7.86 20.88
N ARG A 631 19.16 -8.30 20.82
CA ARG A 631 18.49 -8.81 19.60
C ARG A 631 17.38 -7.86 19.18
N PHE A 632 17.19 -7.70 17.87
CA PHE A 632 16.05 -6.97 17.32
C PHE A 632 14.91 -7.92 17.01
N HIS A 633 13.70 -7.50 17.35
CA HIS A 633 12.47 -8.06 16.80
C HIS A 633 11.63 -6.92 16.20
N TYR A 634 10.75 -7.28 15.26
CA TYR A 634 9.73 -6.34 14.79
C TYR A 634 8.75 -6.11 15.93
N SER A 635 8.45 -4.85 16.22
CA SER A 635 7.49 -4.48 17.25
C SER A 635 6.19 -4.04 16.60
N ALA A 636 5.12 -4.21 17.35
CA ALA A 636 3.81 -3.70 16.99
C ALA A 636 3.88 -2.21 16.69
N THR A 637 3.07 -1.76 15.75
CA THR A 637 2.87 -0.34 15.57
C THR A 637 1.95 0.19 16.65
N SER A 638 2.33 1.30 17.27
CA SER A 638 1.57 1.89 18.36
C SER A 638 1.25 3.36 18.11
N TYR A 639 0.22 3.84 18.79
CA TYR A 639 -0.10 5.26 18.90
C TYR A 639 -0.73 5.53 20.26
N GLU A 640 -0.50 6.73 20.79
CA GLU A 640 -0.99 7.15 22.11
C GLU A 640 -2.09 8.19 21.98
N GLN A 641 -3.08 8.09 22.86
CA GLN A 641 -4.15 9.06 23.03
C GLN A 641 -4.37 9.30 24.52
N LYS A 642 -4.80 10.50 24.91
CA LYS A 642 -5.34 10.75 26.25
C LYS A 642 -6.82 10.41 26.26
N VAL A 643 -7.32 9.83 27.33
CA VAL A 643 -8.76 9.59 27.55
C VAL A 643 -9.19 10.50 28.69
N ALA A 644 -10.09 11.44 28.41
CA ALA A 644 -10.62 12.39 29.37
C ALA A 644 -12.06 12.00 29.72
N TYR A 645 -12.29 11.68 30.99
CA TYR A 645 -13.60 11.32 31.53
C TYR A 645 -14.30 12.57 32.04
N LEU A 646 -15.46 12.87 31.47
CA LEU A 646 -16.19 14.10 31.71
C LEU A 646 -17.44 13.86 32.57
N GLN A 647 -17.79 14.86 33.37
CA GLN A 647 -19.04 14.96 34.10
C GLN A 647 -19.92 16.05 33.49
N GLY A 648 -21.14 15.68 33.12
CA GLY A 648 -22.20 16.62 32.75
C GLY A 648 -22.98 17.13 33.95
N SER A 649 -24.14 17.74 33.71
CA SER A 649 -24.96 18.28 34.80
C SER A 649 -25.49 17.15 35.70
N MET A 650 -25.30 17.30 37.02
CA MET A 650 -25.79 16.38 38.05
C MET A 650 -27.18 16.74 38.58
N ILE A 651 -27.81 17.81 38.05
CA ILE A 651 -29.11 18.32 38.50
C ILE A 651 -30.16 18.09 37.41
N PRO A 652 -30.99 17.04 37.49
CA PRO A 652 -32.14 16.88 36.59
C PRO A 652 -33.19 17.97 36.86
N PRO A 653 -33.85 18.56 35.85
CA PRO A 653 -33.80 18.24 34.42
C PRO A 653 -32.95 19.25 33.61
N PHE A 654 -31.88 19.82 34.17
CA PHE A 654 -31.07 20.84 33.49
C PHE A 654 -29.87 20.17 32.81
N PRO A 655 -29.98 19.71 31.54
CA PRO A 655 -28.87 19.06 30.88
C PRO A 655 -27.77 20.07 30.57
N CYS A 656 -26.53 19.59 30.54
CA CYS A 656 -25.41 20.34 30.00
C CYS A 656 -25.46 20.31 28.46
N GLU A 657 -25.45 21.46 27.79
CA GLU A 657 -25.55 21.58 26.33
C GLU A 657 -24.26 22.07 25.65
N THR A 658 -23.36 22.70 26.42
CA THR A 658 -22.09 23.25 25.93
C THR A 658 -20.90 22.61 26.64
N ALA A 659 -19.71 22.78 26.07
CA ALA A 659 -18.47 22.33 26.69
C ALA A 659 -18.19 22.99 28.07
N GLU A 660 -18.69 24.20 28.28
CA GLU A 660 -18.40 25.02 29.47
C GLU A 660 -18.99 24.47 30.78
N CYS A 661 -20.03 23.64 30.69
CA CYS A 661 -20.63 22.97 31.85
C CYS A 661 -20.08 21.57 32.10
N LEU A 662 -19.08 21.11 31.32
CA LEU A 662 -18.41 19.84 31.52
C LEU A 662 -17.21 20.00 32.45
N ALA A 663 -17.08 19.09 33.41
CA ALA A 663 -15.89 18.99 34.26
C ALA A 663 -15.09 17.74 33.92
N VAL A 664 -13.76 17.84 33.88
CA VAL A 664 -12.87 16.69 33.71
C VAL A 664 -12.71 15.99 35.06
N LEU A 665 -13.19 14.76 35.17
CA LEU A 665 -13.08 13.92 36.37
C LEU A 665 -11.72 13.24 36.48
N ALA A 666 -11.24 12.71 35.35
CA ALA A 666 -10.05 11.87 35.29
C ALA A 666 -9.44 11.94 33.90
N THR A 667 -8.12 11.72 33.82
CA THR A 667 -7.41 11.52 32.56
C THR A 667 -6.54 10.28 32.64
N GLU A 668 -6.55 9.46 31.59
CA GLU A 668 -5.65 8.31 31.44
C GLU A 668 -4.94 8.37 30.08
N THR A 669 -3.80 7.69 29.95
CA THR A 669 -3.17 7.46 28.64
C THR A 669 -3.63 6.10 28.10
N LYS A 670 -4.11 6.09 26.87
CA LYS A 670 -4.40 4.89 26.08
C LYS A 670 -3.33 4.73 25.00
N THR A 671 -2.66 3.59 24.99
CA THR A 671 -1.81 3.16 23.87
C THR A 671 -2.49 2.05 23.11
N THR A 672 -2.60 2.19 21.79
CA THR A 672 -3.17 1.16 20.95
C THR A 672 -2.10 0.52 20.08
N TYR A 673 -1.97 -0.79 20.15
CA TYR A 673 -1.04 -1.60 19.38
C TYR A 673 -1.75 -2.37 18.27
N ARG A 674 -1.14 -2.38 17.09
CA ARG A 674 -1.58 -3.11 15.89
C ARG A 674 -0.39 -3.78 15.20
N PRO A 675 -0.60 -4.90 14.50
CA PRO A 675 0.44 -5.52 13.70
C PRO A 675 1.19 -4.47 12.86
N ALA A 676 2.51 -4.61 12.72
CA ALA A 676 3.31 -3.68 11.95
C ALA A 676 2.95 -3.72 10.47
N SER A 677 2.45 -4.86 9.99
CA SER A 677 1.96 -5.00 8.64
C SER A 677 0.61 -4.29 8.47
N ALA A 678 0.52 -3.43 7.46
CA ALA A 678 -0.79 -3.09 6.91
C ALA A 678 -1.25 -4.30 6.08
N LEU A 679 -2.38 -4.90 6.44
CA LEU A 679 -3.03 -6.02 5.74
C LEU A 679 -3.48 -5.67 4.31
N SER A 680 -2.91 -4.65 3.66
CA SER A 680 -3.25 -4.26 2.29
C SER A 680 -2.53 -5.16 1.28
N TYR A 681 -3.32 -5.85 0.47
CA TYR A 681 -2.86 -6.64 -0.67
C TYR A 681 -2.71 -5.79 -1.96
N ASN A 682 -2.90 -4.48 -1.87
CA ASN A 682 -2.69 -3.53 -2.97
C ASN A 682 -1.23 -3.03 -3.05
N TYR A 683 -0.33 -3.54 -2.20
CA TYR A 683 1.10 -3.22 -2.21
C TYR A 683 1.36 -1.71 -2.22
N SER A 684 0.62 -0.93 -1.43
CA SER A 684 0.74 0.53 -1.37
C SER A 684 2.14 1.00 -0.99
N ASP A 685 2.87 0.19 -0.24
CA ASP A 685 4.23 0.45 0.22
C ASP A 685 5.31 0.01 -0.80
N GLY A 686 4.89 -0.57 -1.93
CA GLY A 686 5.76 -1.01 -3.03
C GLY A 686 6.61 -2.23 -2.71
N ALA A 687 7.76 -2.34 -3.39
CA ALA A 687 8.74 -3.38 -3.14
C ALA A 687 9.39 -3.22 -1.75
N PRO A 688 9.58 -4.30 -0.97
CA PRO A 688 10.17 -4.20 0.36
C PRO A 688 11.64 -3.79 0.33
N ILE A 689 12.41 -4.29 -0.64
CA ILE A 689 13.85 -4.00 -0.79
C ILE A 689 14.14 -3.38 -2.16
N TYR A 690 15.11 -2.47 -2.18
CA TYR A 690 15.71 -1.87 -3.37
C TYR A 690 17.20 -2.18 -3.45
N TYR A 691 17.63 -2.87 -4.49
CA TYR A 691 19.03 -3.18 -4.76
C TYR A 691 19.67 -2.12 -5.65
N GLN A 692 20.66 -1.40 -5.11
CA GLN A 692 21.44 -0.43 -5.88
C GLN A 692 22.39 -1.10 -6.90
N LYS A 693 22.71 -2.37 -6.69
CA LYS A 693 23.58 -3.15 -7.58
C LYS A 693 23.13 -4.59 -7.66
N VAL A 694 23.06 -5.11 -8.88
CA VAL A 694 22.76 -6.49 -9.20
C VAL A 694 23.78 -6.99 -10.22
N THR A 695 24.44 -8.10 -9.92
CA THR A 695 25.34 -8.79 -10.85
C THR A 695 24.66 -10.04 -11.38
N GLU A 696 24.44 -10.09 -12.69
CA GLU A 696 24.03 -11.29 -13.43
C GLU A 696 25.28 -12.04 -13.88
N TYR A 697 25.40 -13.30 -13.49
CA TYR A 697 26.41 -14.21 -14.00
C TYR A 697 25.77 -15.22 -14.94
N ARG A 698 26.44 -15.50 -16.06
CA ARG A 698 25.99 -16.46 -17.05
C ARG A 698 26.89 -17.66 -17.02
N GLN A 699 26.34 -18.85 -16.82
CA GLN A 699 27.06 -20.09 -16.99
C GLN A 699 26.66 -20.73 -18.31
N ASP A 700 27.23 -20.22 -19.39
CA ASP A 700 27.36 -20.90 -20.67
C ASP A 700 28.46 -21.96 -20.56
N GLN A 701 28.37 -23.03 -21.36
CA GLN A 701 29.36 -24.12 -21.35
C GLN A 701 30.78 -23.67 -21.78
N GLU A 702 31.03 -22.36 -21.99
CA GLU A 702 32.35 -21.75 -22.22
C GLU A 702 32.53 -20.37 -21.51
N GLN A 703 33.55 -20.27 -20.64
CA GLN A 703 34.22 -19.05 -20.12
C GLN A 703 33.33 -17.85 -19.69
N THR A 704 32.75 -17.96 -18.50
CA THR A 704 31.61 -17.14 -18.08
C THR A 704 31.92 -15.68 -17.79
N GLY A 705 31.26 -14.79 -18.53
CA GLY A 705 31.21 -13.34 -18.26
C GLY A 705 30.22 -12.96 -17.15
N ARG A 706 30.12 -11.67 -16.87
CA ARG A 706 29.09 -11.11 -15.96
C ARG A 706 28.58 -9.78 -16.45
N THR A 707 27.33 -9.47 -16.14
CA THR A 707 26.72 -8.16 -16.37
C THR A 707 26.42 -7.52 -15.02
N VAL A 708 26.94 -6.32 -14.79
CA VAL A 708 26.70 -5.55 -13.57
C VAL A 708 25.73 -4.42 -13.88
N HIS A 709 24.59 -4.45 -13.20
CA HIS A 709 23.57 -3.41 -13.23
C HIS A 709 23.71 -2.55 -11.98
N GLU A 710 23.96 -1.26 -12.14
CA GLU A 710 23.93 -0.28 -11.06
C GLU A 710 22.73 0.65 -11.22
N TYR A 711 22.15 1.07 -10.11
CA TYR A 711 20.97 1.93 -10.05
C TYR A 711 21.20 3.11 -9.11
N PHE A 712 20.52 4.22 -9.37
CA PHE A 712 20.49 5.35 -8.44
C PHE A 712 19.66 4.99 -7.20
N PRO A 713 20.06 5.39 -5.98
CA PRO A 713 19.20 5.18 -4.83
C PRO A 713 17.86 5.92 -4.98
N PRO A 714 16.78 5.43 -4.35
CA PRO A 714 15.45 6.04 -4.45
C PRO A 714 15.40 7.53 -4.07
N ASP A 715 16.21 7.94 -3.09
CA ASP A 715 16.29 9.31 -2.59
C ASP A 715 17.19 10.24 -3.44
N HIS A 716 17.90 9.70 -4.42
CA HIS A 716 18.82 10.47 -5.26
C HIS A 716 18.16 11.66 -5.96
N PHE A 717 16.88 11.51 -6.28
CA PHE A 717 16.08 12.52 -6.97
C PHE A 717 15.00 13.12 -6.06
N TYR A 718 15.07 12.96 -4.74
CA TYR A 718 14.12 13.59 -3.81
C TYR A 718 14.57 15.01 -3.45
N ASP A 719 13.61 15.85 -3.07
CA ASP A 719 13.96 17.13 -2.45
C ASP A 719 14.51 16.84 -1.04
N PRO A 720 15.60 17.48 -0.58
CA PRO A 720 16.08 17.33 0.78
C PRO A 720 15.01 17.51 1.87
N LEU A 721 13.98 18.33 1.60
CA LEU A 721 12.85 18.53 2.51
C LEU A 721 11.90 17.31 2.58
N ASP A 722 11.85 16.47 1.54
CA ASP A 722 10.98 15.29 1.50
C ASP A 722 11.63 14.06 2.16
N VAL A 723 12.96 14.04 2.33
CA VAL A 723 13.74 12.88 2.83
C VAL A 723 13.26 12.38 4.21
N PRO A 724 12.98 13.24 5.22
CA PRO A 724 12.51 12.78 6.53
C PRO A 724 11.18 12.02 6.47
N MET A 725 10.31 12.36 5.51
CA MET A 725 9.00 11.71 5.37
C MET A 725 9.10 10.27 4.85
N TYR A 726 10.10 9.97 4.02
CA TYR A 726 10.29 8.62 3.48
C TYR A 726 10.99 7.67 4.46
N ALA A 727 11.76 8.22 5.40
CA ALA A 727 12.44 7.46 6.45
C ALA A 727 11.46 6.95 7.52
N SER A 728 10.45 7.75 7.88
CA SER A 728 9.41 7.36 8.82
C SER A 728 8.28 6.62 8.09
N ALA A 729 7.86 5.44 8.56
CA ALA A 729 6.74 4.71 7.97
C ALA A 729 5.39 5.43 8.17
N ARG A 730 5.30 6.32 9.16
CA ARG A 730 4.07 6.99 9.62
C ARG A 730 4.34 8.41 10.07
N ILE A 731 3.28 9.20 10.11
CA ILE A 731 3.27 10.54 10.70
C ILE A 731 3.51 10.44 12.22
N PRO A 732 4.42 11.24 12.81
CA PRO A 732 4.72 11.22 14.25
C PRO A 732 3.47 11.34 15.13
N GLU A 733 3.45 10.58 16.24
CA GLU A 733 2.34 10.53 17.21
C GLU A 733 0.98 10.05 16.65
N THR A 734 0.95 9.51 15.43
CA THR A 734 -0.26 8.96 14.81
C THR A 734 -0.02 7.56 14.28
N ASN A 735 -1.11 6.87 13.95
CA ASN A 735 -1.06 5.61 13.22
C ASN A 735 -1.20 5.77 11.70
N ILE A 736 -1.14 7.00 11.18
CA ILE A 736 -1.41 7.29 9.78
C ILE A 736 -0.12 7.11 8.96
N PRO A 737 -0.08 6.19 7.99
CA PRO A 737 1.07 6.05 7.10
C PRO A 737 1.17 7.23 6.15
N TYR A 738 2.39 7.62 5.78
CA TYR A 738 2.58 8.55 4.67
C TYR A 738 2.12 7.89 3.36
N ILE A 739 1.39 8.66 2.53
CA ILE A 739 1.10 8.23 1.15
C ILE A 739 2.41 8.17 0.38
N ARG A 740 2.86 6.95 0.10
CA ARG A 740 4.05 6.69 -0.69
C ARG A 740 3.74 6.73 -2.16
N THR A 741 4.58 7.42 -2.92
CA THR A 741 4.52 7.44 -4.38
C THR A 741 5.70 6.68 -4.95
N GLY A 742 5.44 5.77 -5.89
CA GLY A 742 6.48 4.94 -6.53
C GLY A 742 7.36 5.71 -7.53
N GLY A 743 7.36 7.04 -7.48
CA GLY A 743 7.65 7.91 -8.62
C GLY A 743 9.04 7.77 -9.23
N LEU A 744 10.09 7.56 -8.44
CA LEU A 744 11.48 7.75 -8.94
C LEU A 744 12.37 6.52 -8.73
N MET A 745 11.79 5.37 -8.43
CA MET A 745 12.54 4.16 -8.14
C MET A 745 13.00 3.45 -9.42
N GLY A 746 14.27 3.02 -9.45
CA GLY A 746 14.74 2.01 -10.40
C GLY A 746 15.41 2.54 -11.65
N LEU A 747 15.84 3.80 -11.63
CA LEU A 747 16.60 4.38 -12.73
C LEU A 747 17.99 3.74 -12.83
N GLN A 748 18.23 3.09 -13.96
CA GLN A 748 19.48 2.40 -14.27
C GLN A 748 20.61 3.44 -14.35
N LYS A 749 21.59 3.36 -13.46
CA LYS A 749 22.77 4.23 -13.46
C LYS A 749 23.82 3.78 -14.48
N SER A 750 24.13 2.50 -14.49
CA SER A 750 25.06 1.93 -15.46
C SER A 750 24.80 0.46 -15.73
N VAL A 751 25.16 -0.02 -16.92
CA VAL A 751 25.23 -1.44 -17.27
C VAL A 751 26.64 -1.73 -17.76
N THR A 752 27.34 -2.62 -17.07
CA THR A 752 28.72 -2.99 -17.40
C THR A 752 28.81 -4.48 -17.71
N ALA A 753 29.22 -4.82 -18.93
CA ALA A 753 29.47 -6.20 -19.35
C ALA A 753 30.95 -6.55 -19.17
N TYR A 754 31.21 -7.75 -18.67
CA TYR A 754 32.54 -8.30 -18.46
C TYR A 754 32.64 -9.69 -19.12
N ARG A 755 33.82 -10.02 -19.64
CA ARG A 755 34.21 -11.37 -20.05
C ARG A 755 35.14 -11.98 -19.01
N GLY A 756 35.10 -13.30 -18.83
CA GLY A 756 36.13 -14.01 -18.08
C GLY A 756 37.49 -13.88 -18.77
N ARG A 757 38.60 -13.88 -18.02
CA ARG A 757 39.95 -13.81 -18.58
C ARG A 757 40.47 -15.13 -19.19
N GLY A 758 39.60 -16.14 -19.32
CA GLY A 758 39.94 -17.47 -19.82
C GLY A 758 40.25 -18.49 -18.73
N GLN A 759 40.41 -19.75 -19.12
CA GLN A 759 40.69 -20.85 -18.17
C GLN A 759 41.99 -20.60 -17.39
N GLY A 760 41.92 -20.73 -16.07
CA GLY A 760 43.09 -20.65 -15.18
C GLY A 760 43.54 -19.23 -14.79
N VAL A 761 42.95 -18.17 -15.36
CA VAL A 761 43.26 -16.78 -15.01
C VAL A 761 42.13 -16.19 -14.15
N PRO A 762 42.38 -15.86 -12.87
CA PRO A 762 41.36 -15.24 -12.03
C PRO A 762 40.97 -13.85 -12.56
N GLY A 763 39.67 -13.58 -12.52
CA GLY A 763 39.13 -12.24 -12.73
C GLY A 763 38.48 -12.01 -14.09
N TYR A 764 38.02 -10.77 -14.26
CA TYR A 764 37.18 -10.34 -15.36
C TYR A 764 37.83 -9.20 -16.14
N GLU A 765 37.49 -9.06 -17.41
CA GLU A 765 37.86 -7.93 -18.26
C GLU A 765 36.60 -7.22 -18.75
N ARG A 766 36.57 -5.88 -18.62
CA ARG A 766 35.42 -5.07 -19.01
C ARG A 766 35.31 -5.03 -20.54
N VAL A 767 34.18 -5.47 -21.07
CA VAL A 767 33.87 -5.48 -22.50
C VAL A 767 33.24 -4.15 -22.91
N SER A 768 32.23 -3.71 -22.16
CA SER A 768 31.53 -2.45 -22.43
C SER A 768 30.92 -1.87 -21.16
N LYS A 769 30.78 -0.55 -21.11
CA LYS A 769 29.98 0.14 -20.10
C LYS A 769 29.07 1.15 -20.78
N THR A 770 27.80 1.13 -20.39
CA THR A 770 26.82 2.16 -20.75
C THR A 770 26.43 2.88 -19.46
N GLU A 771 26.56 4.20 -19.44
CA GLU A 771 26.11 5.05 -18.33
C GLU A 771 24.90 5.87 -18.74
N TYR A 772 24.02 6.12 -17.79
CA TYR A 772 22.81 6.90 -17.98
C TYR A 772 22.85 8.12 -17.08
N GLU A 773 22.64 9.29 -17.68
CA GLU A 773 22.50 10.55 -16.97
C GLU A 773 21.05 11.01 -17.00
N TYR A 774 20.65 11.73 -15.97
CA TYR A 774 19.27 12.00 -15.68
C TYR A 774 19.08 13.42 -15.14
N GLN A 775 18.13 14.16 -15.70
CA GLN A 775 17.71 15.46 -15.17
C GLN A 775 16.32 15.37 -14.55
N ARG A 776 16.20 15.85 -13.31
CA ARG A 776 14.91 15.95 -12.60
C ARG A 776 14.19 17.22 -13.02
N TYR A 777 12.94 17.06 -13.43
CA TYR A 777 11.95 18.12 -13.53
C TYR A 777 10.95 17.94 -12.39
N LEU A 778 10.76 18.97 -11.56
CA LEU A 778 9.81 18.98 -10.45
C LEU A 778 8.75 20.04 -10.71
N ARG A 779 7.47 19.68 -10.58
CA ARG A 779 6.39 20.67 -10.61
C ARG A 779 6.44 21.55 -9.35
N PRO A 780 6.27 22.89 -9.46
CA PRO A 780 6.28 23.78 -8.30
C PRO A 780 5.17 23.48 -7.28
N GLU A 781 3.97 23.20 -7.77
CA GLU A 781 2.83 22.77 -6.97
C GLU A 781 2.86 21.24 -6.79
N GLN A 782 2.61 20.79 -5.57
CA GLN A 782 2.53 19.38 -5.20
C GLN A 782 1.08 19.01 -4.84
N ILE A 783 0.77 17.71 -4.79
CA ILE A 783 -0.55 17.26 -4.35
C ILE A 783 -0.60 17.33 -2.82
N ARG A 784 -1.49 18.15 -2.26
CA ARG A 784 -1.58 18.35 -0.81
C ARG A 784 -2.14 17.12 -0.12
N VAL A 785 -1.52 16.72 0.98
CA VAL A 785 -2.11 15.81 1.96
C VAL A 785 -2.23 16.55 3.28
N VAL A 786 -3.40 16.48 3.90
CA VAL A 786 -3.70 17.04 5.22
C VAL A 786 -4.16 15.91 6.11
N TYR A 787 -3.66 15.87 7.33
CA TYR A 787 -4.08 14.89 8.33
C TYR A 787 -4.49 15.58 9.62
N SER A 788 -5.45 14.97 10.30
CA SER A 788 -5.86 15.31 11.66
C SER A 788 -6.19 14.01 12.38
N PHE A 789 -5.52 13.77 13.49
CA PHE A 789 -5.67 12.58 14.30
C PHE A 789 -6.08 12.99 15.71
N THR A 790 -7.12 12.36 16.25
CA THR A 790 -7.61 12.67 17.59
C THR A 790 -6.57 12.31 18.64
N ARG A 791 -6.09 13.30 19.41
CA ARG A 791 -5.14 13.10 20.51
C ARG A 791 -5.85 12.83 21.84
N VAL A 792 -7.05 13.37 22.02
CA VAL A 792 -7.84 13.26 23.25
C VAL A 792 -9.18 12.61 22.95
N LEU A 793 -9.51 11.51 23.63
CA LEU A 793 -10.79 10.83 23.56
C LEU A 793 -11.66 11.27 24.74
N TYR A 794 -12.78 11.93 24.46
CA TYR A 794 -13.73 12.33 25.49
C TYR A 794 -14.79 11.25 25.74
N VAL A 795 -15.02 10.92 27.01
CA VAL A 795 -16.06 9.99 27.46
C VAL A 795 -16.92 10.68 28.51
N ILE A 796 -18.22 10.83 28.27
CA ILE A 796 -19.16 11.28 29.31
C ILE A 796 -19.36 10.12 30.28
N ALA A 797 -18.72 10.21 31.45
CA ALA A 797 -18.73 9.15 32.46
C ALA A 797 -19.86 9.33 33.49
N GLU A 798 -20.22 10.58 33.79
CA GLU A 798 -21.22 10.92 34.79
C GLU A 798 -22.07 12.13 34.35
N GLY A 799 -23.26 12.28 34.96
CA GLY A 799 -24.18 13.39 34.68
C GLY A 799 -24.85 13.33 33.31
N TYR A 800 -25.60 14.39 32.98
CA TYR A 800 -26.35 14.51 31.73
C TYR A 800 -25.71 15.55 30.80
N TYR A 801 -25.36 15.13 29.59
CA TYR A 801 -24.94 15.99 28.49
C TYR A 801 -25.82 15.72 27.27
N THR A 802 -26.40 16.78 26.70
CA THR A 802 -27.24 16.72 25.49
C THR A 802 -26.66 17.50 24.32
N GLY A 803 -25.48 18.13 24.50
CA GLY A 803 -24.77 18.79 23.42
C GLY A 803 -24.17 17.78 22.42
N THR A 804 -23.55 18.30 21.36
CA THR A 804 -22.92 17.46 20.33
C THR A 804 -21.49 17.10 20.72
N MET A 805 -20.97 16.04 20.11
CA MET A 805 -19.56 15.67 20.26
C MET A 805 -18.64 16.74 19.65
N GLU A 806 -19.07 17.34 18.54
CA GLU A 806 -18.42 18.49 17.92
C GLU A 806 -18.20 19.65 18.91
N ASN A 807 -19.18 19.98 19.76
CA ASN A 807 -19.03 21.03 20.77
C ASN A 807 -17.92 20.73 21.78
N ILE A 808 -17.74 19.45 22.16
CA ILE A 808 -16.69 19.04 23.08
C ILE A 808 -15.32 19.19 22.40
N TYR A 809 -15.23 18.70 21.16
CA TYR A 809 -13.98 18.64 20.40
C TYR A 809 -13.50 19.98 19.84
N SER A 810 -14.41 20.96 19.73
CA SER A 810 -14.12 22.35 19.35
C SER A 810 -13.83 23.26 20.54
N ALA A 811 -13.86 22.72 21.76
CA ALA A 811 -13.55 23.44 22.99
C ALA A 811 -12.15 23.13 23.53
N TRP A 812 -11.63 24.06 24.33
CA TRP A 812 -10.33 23.95 24.98
C TRP A 812 -10.50 23.36 26.38
N PHE A 813 -10.12 22.10 26.54
CA PHE A 813 -10.06 21.40 27.83
C PHE A 813 -8.61 21.06 28.21
N ASP A 814 -8.34 20.80 29.48
CA ASP A 814 -7.13 20.11 29.92
C ASP A 814 -7.46 18.60 30.06
N PRO A 815 -6.80 17.69 29.32
CA PRO A 815 -5.63 17.90 28.47
C PRO A 815 -5.96 18.47 27.08
N SER A 816 -5.15 19.44 26.64
CA SER A 816 -5.08 19.93 25.26
C SER A 816 -3.63 19.91 24.77
N PRO A 817 -3.36 19.90 23.44
CA PRO A 817 -4.30 20.01 22.31
C PRO A 817 -5.11 18.73 22.02
N ASN A 818 -6.30 18.87 21.43
CA ASN A 818 -7.23 17.77 21.13
C ASN A 818 -6.79 16.88 19.96
N TYR A 819 -5.85 17.35 19.13
CA TYR A 819 -5.47 16.71 17.86
C TYR A 819 -3.96 16.78 17.61
N VAL A 820 -3.46 15.77 16.91
CA VAL A 820 -2.19 15.81 16.16
C VAL A 820 -2.56 16.08 14.70
N TYR A 821 -2.00 17.12 14.09
CA TYR A 821 -2.38 17.52 12.75
C TYR A 821 -1.18 18.07 11.99
N GLY A 822 -1.31 18.14 10.67
CA GLY A 822 -0.28 18.67 9.81
C GLY A 822 -0.58 18.42 8.34
N GLN A 823 0.40 18.73 7.51
CA GLN A 823 0.27 18.63 6.06
C GLN A 823 1.62 18.33 5.43
N TYR A 824 1.57 17.77 4.22
CA TYR A 824 2.73 17.61 3.35
C TYR A 824 2.28 17.61 1.89
N GLY A 825 3.24 17.67 0.97
CA GLY A 825 2.99 17.57 -0.46
C GLY A 825 3.55 16.29 -1.06
N ILE A 826 2.80 15.70 -1.99
CA ILE A 826 3.27 14.63 -2.85
C ILE A 826 3.87 15.27 -4.11
N ALA A 827 5.18 15.12 -4.26
CA ALA A 827 5.89 15.61 -5.43
C ALA A 827 5.54 14.82 -6.70
N SER A 828 5.18 15.56 -7.77
CA SER A 828 5.13 15.02 -9.13
C SER A 828 6.37 15.48 -9.88
N ALA A 829 7.28 14.54 -10.14
CA ALA A 829 8.55 14.80 -10.81
C ALA A 829 8.79 13.79 -11.93
N ARG A 830 9.47 14.24 -12.98
CA ARG A 830 9.96 13.39 -14.07
C ARG A 830 11.47 13.39 -14.07
N VAL A 831 12.04 12.26 -14.41
CA VAL A 831 13.46 12.17 -14.69
C VAL A 831 13.66 11.91 -16.18
N LEU A 832 14.40 12.80 -16.83
CA LEU A 832 14.67 12.77 -18.27
C LEU A 832 16.08 12.24 -18.51
N ALA A 833 16.20 11.18 -19.31
CA ALA A 833 17.51 10.66 -19.72
C ALA A 833 18.23 11.68 -20.60
N GLN A 834 19.49 11.98 -20.28
CA GLN A 834 20.43 12.63 -21.18
C GLN A 834 21.22 11.54 -21.92
N GLN A 835 21.66 11.83 -23.16
CA GLN A 835 22.37 10.89 -24.03
C GLN A 835 23.39 10.03 -23.25
N GLY A 836 23.23 8.71 -23.29
CA GLY A 836 24.13 7.80 -22.61
C GLY A 836 25.49 7.70 -23.31
N ASN A 837 26.59 7.79 -22.55
CA ASN A 837 27.92 7.52 -23.07
C ASN A 837 28.17 6.01 -23.09
N ARG A 838 28.63 5.50 -24.24
CA ARG A 838 29.01 4.10 -24.42
C ARG A 838 30.51 3.99 -24.67
N ASP A 839 31.22 3.49 -23.68
CA ASP A 839 32.65 3.22 -23.80
C ASP A 839 32.88 1.74 -24.11
N GLY A 840 33.45 1.45 -25.28
CA GLY A 840 33.95 0.13 -25.66
C GLY A 840 35.47 0.08 -25.61
N VAL A 841 36.04 -0.97 -25.02
CA VAL A 841 37.49 -1.20 -25.07
C VAL A 841 37.82 -1.77 -26.46
N ARG A 842 38.48 -0.98 -27.32
CA ARG A 842 39.04 -1.49 -28.58
C ARG A 842 40.24 -2.38 -28.24
N GLY A 843 40.08 -3.69 -28.43
CA GLY A 843 41.21 -4.61 -28.47
C GLY A 843 42.15 -4.24 -29.62
N SER A 844 43.46 -4.26 -29.35
CA SER A 844 44.51 -4.03 -30.33
C SER A 844 44.45 -5.07 -31.46
N GLY A 845 44.03 -4.63 -32.64
CA GLY A 845 44.03 -5.37 -33.91
C GLY A 845 43.42 -4.50 -35.01
N GLN A 846 44.05 -4.45 -36.19
CA GLN A 846 43.82 -3.52 -37.32
C GLN A 846 42.36 -3.36 -37.83
N PRO A 847 42.05 -2.25 -38.54
CA PRO A 847 40.68 -1.83 -38.82
C PRO A 847 40.04 -2.62 -39.97
N ALA A 848 38.74 -2.92 -39.84
CA ALA A 848 37.88 -3.29 -40.96
C ALA A 848 36.69 -2.32 -41.00
N ASP A 849 36.45 -1.79 -42.19
CA ASP A 849 35.35 -0.89 -42.54
C ASP A 849 33.98 -1.43 -42.12
N GLY A 850 33.14 -0.55 -41.56
CA GLY A 850 31.75 -0.86 -41.24
C GLY A 850 30.99 0.41 -40.85
N GLN A 851 30.04 0.81 -41.68
CA GLN A 851 29.30 2.06 -41.61
C GLN A 851 28.47 2.24 -40.32
N PRO A 852 28.24 3.50 -39.87
CA PRO A 852 27.32 3.76 -38.77
C PRO A 852 25.86 3.52 -39.20
N VAL A 853 25.16 2.70 -38.43
CA VAL A 853 23.71 2.49 -38.50
C VAL A 853 23.01 3.78 -38.09
N GLN A 854 22.27 4.36 -39.03
CA GLN A 854 21.44 5.54 -38.86
C GLN A 854 20.10 5.10 -38.26
N LEU A 855 19.75 5.56 -37.05
CA LEU A 855 18.41 5.39 -36.47
C LEU A 855 17.87 6.75 -35.99
N CYS A 856 16.89 7.22 -36.76
CA CYS A 856 15.84 8.21 -36.53
C CYS A 856 16.12 9.46 -35.67
N GLN A 857 16.41 10.57 -36.36
CA GLN A 857 15.99 11.92 -35.97
C GLN A 857 14.61 12.20 -36.59
N LEU A 858 13.62 12.54 -35.77
CA LEU A 858 12.45 13.31 -36.19
C LEU A 858 12.10 14.28 -35.07
N ALA A 859 12.51 15.53 -35.22
CA ALA A 859 11.89 16.67 -34.53
C ALA A 859 12.08 17.95 -35.37
N LEU A 860 10.94 18.57 -35.69
CA LEU A 860 10.72 19.97 -36.10
C LEU A 860 11.12 20.41 -37.52
N SER A 861 10.12 20.40 -38.43
CA SER A 861 10.00 21.44 -39.46
C SER A 861 8.54 21.61 -39.93
N ALA A 862 7.94 22.75 -39.64
CA ALA A 862 6.90 23.48 -40.41
C ALA A 862 6.27 24.54 -39.49
N ALA A 863 6.00 25.78 -39.87
CA ALA A 863 6.35 26.59 -41.04
C ALA A 863 6.06 28.05 -40.64
N HIS A 864 6.93 28.97 -41.05
CA HIS A 864 6.62 30.40 -41.16
C HIS A 864 6.91 30.76 -42.61
N GLU A 865 5.86 31.02 -43.39
CA GLU A 865 5.96 31.71 -44.67
C GLU A 865 4.98 32.88 -44.68
N HIS A 866 5.55 34.08 -44.72
CA HIS A 866 4.89 35.32 -45.06
C HIS A 866 4.67 35.37 -46.58
N GLN A 867 3.46 35.74 -47.01
CA GLN A 867 3.27 36.43 -48.28
C GLN A 867 2.52 37.75 -48.07
N HIS A 868 3.04 38.79 -48.72
CA HIS A 868 2.56 40.16 -48.79
C HIS A 868 1.38 40.32 -49.75
N HIS A 869 0.41 41.18 -49.39
CA HIS A 869 -0.37 42.15 -50.20
C HIS A 869 -1.40 42.74 -49.20
N GLY A 870 -1.66 44.02 -48.97
CA GLY A 870 -1.37 45.30 -49.62
C GLY A 870 -2.65 46.14 -49.55
N GLN A 871 -2.67 47.26 -48.80
CA GLN A 871 -3.38 48.55 -49.04
C GLN A 871 -3.89 49.31 -47.77
N GLN A 872 -3.28 50.50 -47.59
CA GLN A 872 -3.88 51.83 -47.30
C GLN A 872 -4.62 52.16 -45.97
N GLY A 873 -3.86 52.72 -45.00
CA GLY A 873 -4.00 54.02 -44.25
C GLY A 873 -5.30 54.44 -43.52
N PRO A 874 -5.29 55.58 -42.78
CA PRO A 874 -4.35 56.03 -41.74
C PRO A 874 -5.05 56.46 -40.43
N ASP A 875 -4.32 56.56 -39.30
CA ASP A 875 -4.32 57.73 -38.39
C ASP A 875 -3.52 57.47 -37.09
N ASN A 876 -2.78 58.51 -36.70
CA ASN A 876 -1.76 58.67 -35.64
C ASN A 876 -2.42 59.19 -34.32
N PRO A 877 -1.71 59.58 -33.22
CA PRO A 877 -0.45 59.13 -32.57
C PRO A 877 -0.58 58.97 -31.02
N GLU A 878 0.56 58.64 -30.36
CA GLU A 878 0.95 59.02 -28.96
C GLU A 878 0.19 58.38 -27.77
N ASP A 879 0.76 58.01 -26.62
CA ASP A 879 2.12 57.93 -26.09
C ASP A 879 2.07 57.12 -24.77
N ASN A 880 3.26 56.75 -24.27
CA ASN A 880 3.63 56.34 -22.91
C ASN A 880 3.88 54.86 -22.53
N GLN A 881 5.19 54.68 -22.28
CA GLN A 881 5.99 53.70 -21.56
C GLN A 881 5.36 53.23 -20.22
N ILE A 882 5.67 52.04 -19.68
CA ILE A 882 6.90 51.77 -18.92
C ILE A 882 7.27 50.27 -18.94
N CYS A 883 8.56 50.03 -19.13
CA CYS A 883 9.29 48.77 -19.12
C CYS A 883 9.38 48.11 -17.73
N LEU A 884 9.46 46.78 -17.71
CA LEU A 884 10.27 46.04 -16.74
C LEU A 884 10.97 44.86 -17.44
N SER A 885 12.30 44.90 -17.34
CA SER A 885 13.32 44.11 -18.02
C SER A 885 13.59 42.75 -17.37
N PHE A 886 13.80 41.70 -18.17
CA PHE A 886 14.49 40.47 -17.77
C PHE A 886 15.85 40.36 -18.48
N TYR A 887 16.92 40.30 -17.68
CA TYR A 887 18.29 40.06 -18.11
C TYR A 887 18.51 38.58 -18.46
N TRP A 888 19.05 38.32 -19.64
CA TRP A 888 19.72 37.06 -20.00
C TRP A 888 21.24 37.26 -19.94
N HIS A 889 21.95 36.34 -19.28
CA HIS A 889 23.41 36.25 -19.36
C HIS A 889 23.80 34.92 -19.98
N THR A 890 24.44 35.01 -21.14
CA THR A 890 25.05 33.92 -21.90
C THR A 890 26.49 33.70 -21.41
N GLY A 891 26.80 32.48 -20.96
CA GLY A 891 28.13 32.04 -20.58
C GLY A 891 28.74 31.12 -21.63
N VAL A 892 29.83 31.57 -22.24
CA VAL A 892 30.57 30.97 -23.36
C VAL A 892 31.53 29.87 -22.89
N CYS A 893 31.55 28.73 -23.59
CA CYS A 893 32.56 27.68 -23.47
C CYS A 893 33.94 28.17 -23.98
N ARG A 894 35.00 28.01 -23.17
CA ARG A 894 36.40 28.13 -23.64
C ARG A 894 37.18 26.85 -23.35
N HIS A 895 37.71 26.26 -24.41
CA HIS A 895 38.79 25.27 -24.38
C HIS A 895 40.09 25.86 -23.83
N GLY A 896 40.80 25.10 -23.00
CA GLY A 896 42.19 25.36 -22.62
C GLY A 896 43.07 24.17 -22.97
N ARG A 897 44.12 24.39 -23.78
CA ARG A 897 45.29 23.52 -23.93
C ARG A 897 46.53 24.24 -23.37
N GLY A 898 47.19 23.58 -22.41
CA GLY A 898 48.65 23.37 -22.29
C GLY A 898 49.60 24.54 -21.97
N GLN A 899 50.38 24.39 -20.88
CA GLN A 899 51.84 24.19 -20.90
C GLN A 899 52.44 24.01 -19.48
N GLN A 900 53.51 23.19 -19.43
CA GLN A 900 54.70 23.10 -18.53
C GLN A 900 54.78 24.07 -17.33
N ASP A 901 55.19 23.70 -16.11
CA ASP A 901 56.19 22.72 -15.61
C ASP A 901 55.70 21.92 -14.39
#